data_AF-G1KP51-F1
#
_entry.id   AF-G1KP51-F1
#
_cell.length_a   1.000
_cell.length_b   1.000
_cell.length_c   1.000
_cell.angle_alpha   90.00
_cell.angle_beta   90.00
_cell.angle_gamma   90.00
#
_symmetry.space_group_name_H-M   'P 1'
#
loop_
_entity.id
_entity.type
_entity.pdbx_description
1 polymer ?
#
loop_
_entity_poly.entity_id
_entity_poly.type
_entity_poly.pdbx_seq_one_letter_code
_entity_poly.pdbx_strand_id
1 'polypeptide(L)'
;MLYSDTGRNWKPYHQDGNVWAFPGNINSDSVVRHDLQHPVIARYVRVLPLDWSEEGQIGLRIEVYGCPYWADVINFDGQGVLPYRFGHKKKTLKTLKDVIALKFKTSESEGVIFHGEGQQGDYITLELKRAKLVLNLNLGSNQYGSIYGHTSVTTGSLLDDHHWHSVVIERHGRNINLTLDRHLQHFRINGEFDYLDLDYEITFGGMPSSGKPSSNSRKNFKGCMESIIYNTNNITDMARRKKLEFSSAGNLSFSCVEPHTVPVFFNATSFLELPGRPNQDVFSVNFQFRTWNPDGLLLFSNIAEGRGAVQIDLIEGKVSVHINVNVTVDKRNQIDISSGAGLNDGQWHEVRFLAKENFAVLTIDGDEASSVRSISPLKLLTGEKYVFGGFVQQSFQGCMQLIHVDDQLMDLHAVEQGKLGSFANASIDMCAIIDRCIPNHCEHGGKCTQTWDNFSCNCDGTGYTGATCHNSIYELSCEAYKHLGKATGSYWIDPDGSGALGPLKVYCEMTEDKVWTTVHHDLQERFSVVSNRPEKHALIQLNYSATADQISAITGSAEYCEQFISYSCKLSRLLNTPEGNPYTWWIGRANEKHYYWGGSGPGIQKCACGIERNCTDSRYYCNCDADSKQERKDSGLLSYKEHLPVIQVTVGDIGRPGSDAKLTVGPLRCHGDQNYWNAASFITPSSYLHFSTFQGETSADISFYFKTSASDGVFLENLGNTDFIKLELKSATDVSFSFDVGNGPVEIVVRSFSPLNDDQWHRVTAERNVKEASLQVDQLPKEIRKAPSEGHTRLELYSQLYVGAAGGQKGFLGCIRSLRMNGLTLDLEERAKVTPGVKSGCSGHCTSFGMYCKNGGKCVEKYNGYSCDCSNTAYDGPYCKKDVGAFFEEGMWLRYNFTNAGNNVKDSGSRTLLSSKDPENTISDLSLKKEELSFSFSTNKAPCILLYISSFSQDYMAVLVNPSENLQIRYNIGGTKEPYNIIVDHRNVSNGQPHNVNITRIGKELTLQLDHYPPVVYTLPGPSSLQFSSLKSLFLGKVIELGKVDQEIRKYNTPGFSGCLSRVQFNQIAPLKSALRKTNISSHIHTEGELVESNCGANPQTIQPMSSATDPWHSNSGSDLPYNGQVIGGGVNRNSAIIGGVIAVVIFTILCTLVFLIRYMFRHKGTYHTNEAKGADSAESADAAIMNNDPNFTETIDESKKEWLI
;
A
#
# COMPACT_ATOMS: atom_id res chain seq x y z
N MET A 1 12.35 15.31 -31.96
CA MET A 1 12.34 16.77 -32.24
C MET A 1 13.50 17.41 -31.48
N LEU A 2 14.23 18.34 -32.11
CA LEU A 2 15.26 19.16 -31.46
C LEU A 2 14.86 20.64 -31.49
N TYR A 3 15.31 21.43 -30.52
CA TYR A 3 15.05 22.86 -30.43
C TYR A 3 16.27 23.66 -29.97
N SER A 4 16.33 24.94 -30.35
CA SER A 4 17.41 25.88 -29.99
C SER A 4 16.93 27.34 -30.06
N ASP A 5 17.53 28.23 -29.26
CA ASP A 5 17.32 29.68 -29.31
C ASP A 5 18.27 30.39 -30.30
N THR A 6 19.45 29.83 -30.56
CA THR A 6 20.49 30.40 -31.43
C THR A 6 20.61 29.71 -32.79
N GLY A 7 20.03 28.50 -32.93
CA GLY A 7 20.24 27.62 -34.08
C GLY A 7 21.51 26.77 -33.96
N ARG A 8 22.18 26.86 -32.80
CA ARG A 8 23.33 26.06 -32.36
C ARG A 8 23.03 25.39 -31.03
N ASN A 9 23.89 24.49 -30.56
CA ASN A 9 23.72 23.74 -29.32
C ASN A 9 22.31 23.15 -29.19
N TRP A 10 21.98 22.17 -30.03
CA TRP A 10 20.63 21.65 -30.12
C TRP A 10 20.27 20.82 -28.88
N LYS A 11 19.04 20.99 -28.38
CA LYS A 11 18.47 20.18 -27.28
C LYS A 11 17.38 19.26 -27.78
N PRO A 12 17.42 17.95 -27.47
CA PRO A 12 16.29 17.08 -27.72
C PRO A 12 15.11 17.41 -26.81
N TYR A 13 13.91 17.28 -27.35
CA TYR A 13 12.70 17.31 -26.55
C TYR A 13 12.63 16.03 -25.70
N HIS A 14 12.44 16.21 -24.39
CA HIS A 14 12.32 15.11 -23.43
C HIS A 14 10.89 15.02 -22.91
N GLN A 15 10.43 13.79 -22.70
CA GLN A 15 9.16 13.42 -22.09
C GLN A 15 9.40 12.28 -21.10
N ASP A 16 8.89 12.42 -19.88
CA ASP A 16 9.10 11.46 -18.77
C ASP A 16 10.57 11.08 -18.53
N GLY A 17 11.49 12.04 -18.71
CA GLY A 17 12.94 11.86 -18.53
C GLY A 17 13.69 11.25 -19.72
N ASN A 18 12.98 10.90 -20.81
CA ASN A 18 13.54 10.25 -21.99
C ASN A 18 13.49 11.15 -23.22
N VAL A 19 14.42 10.96 -24.17
CA VAL A 19 14.36 11.62 -25.49
C VAL A 19 13.12 11.10 -26.21
N TRP A 20 12.24 12.00 -26.63
CA TRP A 20 10.94 11.61 -27.17
C TRP A 20 10.94 11.54 -28.70
N ALA A 21 10.39 10.44 -29.22
CA ALA A 21 10.07 10.24 -30.61
C ALA A 21 8.56 10.41 -30.83
N PHE A 22 8.19 11.19 -31.83
CA PHE A 22 6.78 11.45 -32.15
C PHE A 22 6.36 10.52 -33.30
N PRO A 23 5.32 9.67 -33.12
CA PRO A 23 4.85 8.83 -34.21
C PRO A 23 4.25 9.69 -35.32
N GLY A 24 4.67 9.43 -36.55
CA GLY A 24 4.17 10.10 -37.75
C GLY A 24 2.80 9.60 -38.19
N ASN A 25 2.25 10.25 -39.22
CA ASN A 25 1.13 9.74 -39.99
C ASN A 25 1.53 8.48 -40.78
N ILE A 26 0.59 7.54 -40.94
CA ILE A 26 0.77 6.31 -41.72
C ILE A 26 0.41 6.48 -43.21
N ASN A 27 -0.20 7.61 -43.59
CA ASN A 27 -0.61 7.92 -44.97
C ASN A 27 -0.57 9.44 -45.24
N SER A 28 -0.69 9.83 -46.50
CA SER A 28 -0.58 11.24 -46.95
C SER A 28 -1.66 12.19 -46.44
N ASP A 29 -2.82 11.66 -46.00
CA ASP A 29 -4.03 12.45 -45.79
C ASP A 29 -4.36 12.63 -44.30
N SER A 30 -3.96 11.68 -43.46
CA SER A 30 -4.22 11.71 -42.01
C SER A 30 -3.33 12.73 -41.31
N VAL A 31 -3.94 13.63 -40.54
CA VAL A 31 -3.22 14.55 -39.65
C VAL A 31 -3.03 13.89 -38.30
N VAL A 32 -1.79 13.78 -37.84
CA VAL A 32 -1.45 13.38 -36.47
C VAL A 32 -1.05 14.64 -35.70
N ARG A 33 -1.74 14.89 -34.58
CA ARG A 33 -1.45 16.02 -33.70
C ARG A 33 -0.76 15.50 -32.45
N HIS A 34 0.35 16.15 -32.12
CA HIS A 34 1.08 15.94 -30.87
C HIS A 34 1.01 17.20 -30.04
N ASP A 35 0.30 17.14 -28.92
CA ASP A 35 0.38 18.19 -27.91
C ASP A 35 1.62 17.92 -27.05
N LEU A 36 2.55 18.86 -27.02
CA LEU A 36 3.72 18.73 -26.16
C LEU A 36 3.25 18.75 -24.71
N GLN A 37 3.54 17.68 -23.96
CA GLN A 37 3.30 17.60 -22.50
C GLN A 37 3.78 18.87 -21.80
N HIS A 38 4.83 19.48 -22.33
CA HIS A 38 5.33 20.75 -21.83
C HIS A 38 5.82 21.69 -22.94
N PRO A 39 5.58 23.01 -22.82
CA PRO A 39 6.05 23.97 -23.79
C PRO A 39 7.58 24.11 -23.78
N VAL A 40 8.14 24.40 -24.94
CA VAL A 40 9.55 24.76 -25.12
C VAL A 40 9.66 26.19 -25.60
N ILE A 41 10.64 26.93 -25.08
CA ILE A 41 11.00 28.26 -25.59
C ILE A 41 12.10 28.04 -26.61
N ALA A 42 11.80 28.32 -27.88
CA ALA A 42 12.73 28.10 -28.98
C ALA A 42 12.51 29.13 -30.09
N ARG A 43 13.60 29.43 -30.81
CA ARG A 43 13.56 30.20 -32.06
C ARG A 43 13.68 29.30 -33.28
N TYR A 44 14.39 28.19 -33.12
CA TYR A 44 14.63 27.19 -34.15
C TYR A 44 14.14 25.83 -33.68
N VAL A 45 13.46 25.11 -34.56
CA VAL A 45 13.02 23.73 -34.37
C VAL A 45 13.60 22.89 -35.51
N ARG A 46 14.18 21.75 -35.18
CA ARG A 46 14.75 20.79 -36.13
C ARG A 46 14.03 19.45 -35.97
N VAL A 47 13.50 18.93 -37.07
CA VAL A 47 12.82 17.64 -37.13
C VAL A 47 13.79 16.62 -37.74
N LEU A 48 14.04 15.53 -37.01
CA LEU A 48 14.88 14.43 -37.46
C LEU A 48 13.97 13.23 -37.76
N PRO A 49 13.82 12.82 -39.03
CA PRO A 49 13.14 11.58 -39.37
C PRO A 49 13.94 10.39 -38.82
N LEU A 50 13.27 9.50 -38.09
CA LEU A 50 13.89 8.30 -37.51
C LEU A 50 13.60 7.05 -38.35
N ASP A 51 12.39 6.95 -38.89
CA ASP A 51 11.93 5.83 -39.72
C ASP A 51 10.93 6.33 -40.77
N TRP A 52 10.66 5.50 -41.78
CA TRP A 52 9.75 5.80 -42.89
C TRP A 52 8.67 4.73 -43.02
N SER A 53 7.47 5.12 -43.46
CA SER A 53 6.45 4.14 -43.83
C SER A 53 6.93 3.29 -45.00
N GLU A 54 6.83 1.96 -44.89
CA GLU A 54 7.11 1.04 -46.00
C GLU A 54 6.12 1.24 -47.16
N GLU A 55 4.92 1.74 -46.85
CA GLU A 55 3.88 2.06 -47.80
C GLU A 55 3.88 3.58 -48.11
N GLY A 56 4.30 3.97 -49.32
CA GLY A 56 4.13 5.33 -49.84
C GLY A 56 5.42 6.07 -50.25
N GLN A 57 5.28 7.38 -50.47
CA GLN A 57 6.39 8.29 -50.80
C GLN A 57 6.77 9.16 -49.60
N ILE A 58 8.06 9.48 -49.48
CA ILE A 58 8.60 10.31 -48.41
C ILE A 58 8.12 11.77 -48.57
N GLY A 59 7.42 12.28 -47.55
CA GLY A 59 6.99 13.69 -47.49
C GLY A 59 6.73 14.15 -46.05
N LEU A 60 7.00 15.42 -45.75
CA LEU A 60 6.75 16.03 -44.44
C LEU A 60 5.98 17.33 -44.60
N ARG A 61 4.81 17.42 -43.98
CA ARG A 61 4.07 18.67 -43.76
C ARG A 61 3.90 18.85 -42.26
N ILE A 62 4.33 19.99 -41.74
CA ILE A 62 4.28 20.30 -40.30
C ILE A 62 3.67 21.68 -40.09
N GLU A 63 2.86 21.79 -39.04
CA GLU A 63 2.37 23.05 -38.50
C GLU A 63 2.74 23.11 -37.02
N VAL A 64 3.26 24.25 -36.56
CA VAL A 64 3.69 24.47 -35.18
C VAL A 64 2.83 25.56 -34.56
N TYR A 65 2.22 25.26 -33.42
CA TYR A 65 1.37 26.19 -32.67
C TYR A 65 2.12 26.69 -31.42
N GLY A 66 2.11 27.99 -31.17
CA GLY A 66 2.80 28.60 -30.02
C GLY A 66 2.45 30.07 -29.82
N CYS A 67 2.99 30.67 -28.75
CA CYS A 67 2.81 32.08 -28.40
C CYS A 67 4.14 32.85 -28.51
N PRO A 68 4.12 34.15 -28.86
CA PRO A 68 5.33 34.97 -28.85
C PRO A 68 5.89 35.12 -27.43
N TYR A 69 7.22 35.05 -27.30
CA TYR A 69 7.94 35.17 -26.03
C TYR A 69 8.98 36.29 -26.13
N TRP A 70 9.01 37.19 -25.14
CA TRP A 70 9.98 38.28 -25.00
C TRP A 70 10.43 38.35 -23.54
N ALA A 71 11.73 38.47 -23.31
CA ALA A 71 12.31 38.55 -21.98
C ALA A 71 13.52 39.48 -21.95
N ASP A 72 13.70 40.17 -20.83
CA ASP A 72 14.88 40.98 -20.56
C ASP A 72 15.98 40.10 -19.97
N VAL A 73 17.19 40.19 -20.54
CA VAL A 73 18.34 39.35 -20.16
C VAL A 73 19.46 40.22 -19.60
N ILE A 74 20.16 39.72 -18.58
CA ILE A 74 21.38 40.31 -18.02
C ILE A 74 22.50 39.27 -18.15
N ASN A 75 23.65 39.68 -18.65
CA ASN A 75 24.86 38.86 -18.74
C ASN A 75 25.82 39.17 -17.59
N PHE A 76 26.24 38.11 -16.89
CA PHE A 76 27.20 38.10 -15.81
C PHE A 76 28.50 37.47 -16.30
N ASP A 77 29.62 38.16 -16.11
CA ASP A 77 30.96 37.75 -16.56
C ASP A 77 31.79 37.09 -15.46
N GLY A 78 31.21 36.87 -14.28
CA GLY A 78 31.91 36.40 -13.07
C GLY A 78 32.49 37.52 -12.20
N GLN A 79 32.45 38.78 -12.65
CA GLN A 79 32.85 39.95 -11.85
C GLN A 79 31.64 40.79 -11.45
N GLY A 80 30.64 40.91 -12.32
CA GLY A 80 29.40 41.64 -12.04
C GLY A 80 28.55 40.97 -10.96
N VAL A 81 28.10 41.76 -9.99
CA VAL A 81 27.11 41.35 -8.97
C VAL A 81 26.01 42.40 -8.94
N LEU A 82 24.75 41.99 -8.98
CA LEU A 82 23.59 42.88 -8.97
C LEU A 82 22.98 42.94 -7.56
N PRO A 83 23.27 43.99 -6.75
CA PRO A 83 22.67 44.16 -5.44
C PRO A 83 21.25 44.73 -5.55
N TYR A 84 20.33 44.16 -4.78
CA TYR A 84 19.00 44.70 -4.53
C TYR A 84 18.86 45.08 -3.06
N ARG A 85 18.81 46.39 -2.79
CA ARG A 85 18.68 46.94 -1.44
C ARG A 85 17.22 47.11 -1.06
N PHE A 86 16.86 46.68 0.15
CA PHE A 86 15.53 46.90 0.72
C PHE A 86 15.40 48.38 1.09
N GLY A 87 14.26 49.01 0.77
CA GLY A 87 14.12 50.48 0.82
C GLY A 87 14.47 51.14 2.16
N HIS A 88 14.96 52.39 2.11
CA HIS A 88 15.60 53.18 3.18
C HIS A 88 14.91 53.27 4.57
N LYS A 89 13.67 52.78 4.75
CA LYS A 89 12.95 52.82 6.03
C LYS A 89 13.11 51.56 6.89
N LYS A 90 13.61 50.44 6.35
CA LYS A 90 13.83 49.19 7.09
C LYS A 90 15.31 48.78 6.96
N LYS A 91 16.05 48.80 8.07
CA LYS A 91 17.47 48.39 8.12
C LYS A 91 17.68 46.88 7.99
N THR A 92 16.64 46.09 8.26
CA THR A 92 16.60 44.62 8.12
C THR A 92 15.26 44.20 7.52
N LEU A 93 15.25 43.11 6.74
CA LEU A 93 14.05 42.55 6.13
C LEU A 93 13.72 41.21 6.78
N LYS A 94 12.68 41.24 7.63
CA LYS A 94 12.10 40.05 8.24
C LYS A 94 10.87 39.58 7.47
N THR A 95 10.94 38.43 6.82
CA THR A 95 9.83 37.86 6.03
C THR A 95 9.34 36.54 6.59
N LEU A 96 8.03 36.28 6.46
CA LEU A 96 7.41 34.97 6.68
C LEU A 96 7.19 34.22 5.35
N LYS A 97 7.04 34.97 4.26
CA LYS A 97 6.82 34.45 2.91
C LYS A 97 7.77 35.13 1.94
N ASP A 98 8.43 34.33 1.10
CA ASP A 98 9.32 34.81 0.03
C ASP A 98 9.00 34.07 -1.27
N VAL A 99 9.03 34.80 -2.38
CA VAL A 99 8.97 34.22 -3.73
C VAL A 99 10.17 34.72 -4.52
N ILE A 100 11.06 33.81 -4.92
CA ILE A 100 12.23 34.13 -5.74
C ILE A 100 12.10 33.35 -7.04
N ALA A 101 12.01 34.04 -8.18
CA ALA A 101 11.94 33.41 -9.48
C ALA A 101 12.98 34.02 -10.42
N LEU A 102 13.67 33.18 -11.19
CA LEU A 102 14.62 33.60 -12.21
C LEU A 102 14.81 32.49 -13.23
N LYS A 103 15.32 32.83 -14.41
CA LYS A 103 15.88 31.85 -15.34
C LYS A 103 17.36 32.11 -15.53
N PHE A 104 18.15 31.07 -15.69
CA PHE A 104 19.59 31.18 -15.92
C PHE A 104 20.06 30.29 -17.08
N LYS A 105 21.19 30.68 -17.70
CA LYS A 105 21.86 29.96 -18.78
C LYS A 105 23.37 30.04 -18.55
N THR A 106 24.07 28.92 -18.44
CA THR A 106 25.52 28.89 -18.18
C THR A 106 26.18 27.65 -18.77
N SER A 107 27.50 27.74 -19.01
CA SER A 107 28.38 26.63 -19.36
C SER A 107 29.39 26.31 -18.25
N GLU A 108 29.32 27.01 -17.11
CA GLU A 108 30.17 26.75 -15.95
C GLU A 108 29.46 25.77 -15.02
N SER A 109 30.21 24.87 -14.37
CA SER A 109 29.66 23.89 -13.43
C SER A 109 29.57 24.41 -11.99
N GLU A 110 30.09 25.61 -11.72
CA GLU A 110 30.09 26.26 -10.41
C GLU A 110 29.77 27.75 -10.50
N GLY A 111 28.99 28.28 -9.55
CA GLY A 111 28.75 29.71 -9.45
C GLY A 111 27.58 30.10 -8.54
N VAL A 112 27.75 31.14 -7.72
CA VAL A 112 26.68 31.66 -6.85
C VAL A 112 25.65 32.46 -7.67
N ILE A 113 24.42 31.96 -7.75
CA ILE A 113 23.32 32.59 -8.49
C ILE A 113 22.76 33.76 -7.70
N PHE A 114 22.44 33.54 -6.41
CA PHE A 114 22.07 34.62 -5.51
C PHE A 114 22.45 34.32 -4.07
N HIS A 115 22.64 35.37 -3.28
CA HIS A 115 22.99 35.29 -1.87
C HIS A 115 22.38 36.45 -1.08
N GLY A 116 21.79 36.13 0.07
CA GLY A 116 21.42 37.09 1.11
C GLY A 116 21.80 36.53 2.48
N GLU A 117 22.37 37.37 3.32
CA GLU A 117 22.79 37.05 4.70
C GLU A 117 22.33 38.18 5.63
N GLY A 118 21.93 37.83 6.85
CA GLY A 118 21.58 38.75 7.93
C GLY A 118 22.61 38.75 9.04
N GLN A 119 22.69 39.83 9.80
CA GLN A 119 23.58 39.99 10.97
C GLN A 119 23.40 38.90 12.03
N GLN A 120 22.24 38.25 12.09
CA GLN A 120 21.94 37.17 13.04
C GLN A 120 22.42 35.78 12.56
N GLY A 121 23.03 35.69 11.36
CA GLY A 121 23.49 34.44 10.76
C GLY A 121 22.43 33.69 9.94
N ASP A 122 21.27 34.31 9.76
CA ASP A 122 20.25 33.89 8.79
C ASP A 122 20.78 34.10 7.38
N TYR A 123 20.57 33.14 6.48
CA TYR A 123 20.96 33.33 5.10
C TYR A 123 20.13 32.46 4.15
N ILE A 124 20.11 32.89 2.90
CA ILE A 124 19.59 32.13 1.77
C ILE A 124 20.58 32.26 0.62
N THR A 125 21.02 31.12 0.08
CA THR A 125 22.00 31.09 -1.02
C THR A 125 21.60 30.02 -2.02
N LEU A 126 21.50 30.41 -3.28
CA LEU A 126 21.36 29.49 -4.40
C LEU A 126 22.65 29.50 -5.20
N GLU A 127 23.26 28.34 -5.37
CA GLU A 127 24.51 28.20 -6.09
C GLU A 127 24.50 26.97 -6.99
N LEU A 128 25.25 27.03 -8.07
CA LEU A 128 25.59 25.87 -8.89
C LEU A 128 26.86 25.22 -8.31
N LYS A 129 26.81 23.91 -8.11
CA LYS A 129 27.94 23.10 -7.64
C LYS A 129 27.95 21.79 -8.40
N ARG A 130 29.01 21.53 -9.17
CA ARG A 130 29.14 20.34 -10.04
C ARG A 130 27.94 20.20 -11.00
N ALA A 131 27.54 21.30 -11.64
CA ALA A 131 26.40 21.38 -12.55
C ALA A 131 25.02 21.00 -11.92
N LYS A 132 24.93 20.98 -10.58
CA LYS A 132 23.69 20.80 -9.81
C LYS A 132 23.36 22.05 -9.03
N LEU A 133 22.08 22.31 -8.81
CA LEU A 133 21.61 23.47 -8.06
C LEU A 133 21.56 23.14 -6.56
N VAL A 134 22.20 23.94 -5.73
CA VAL A 134 22.22 23.78 -4.27
C VAL A 134 21.60 25.01 -3.63
N LEU A 135 20.48 24.80 -2.92
CA LEU A 135 19.83 25.82 -2.09
C LEU A 135 20.26 25.60 -0.64
N ASN A 136 20.99 26.56 -0.09
CA ASN A 136 21.38 26.59 1.31
C ASN A 136 20.58 27.67 2.04
N LEU A 137 19.99 27.32 3.19
CA LEU A 137 19.15 28.22 3.95
C LEU A 137 19.34 28.00 5.46
N ASN A 138 19.30 29.09 6.23
CA ASN A 138 19.37 29.07 7.69
C ASN A 138 18.44 30.15 8.26
N LEU A 139 17.60 29.76 9.23
CA LEU A 139 16.69 30.66 9.96
C LEU A 139 17.12 30.86 11.44
N GLY A 140 18.38 30.55 11.76
CA GLY A 140 18.94 30.66 13.11
C GLY A 140 18.89 29.36 13.92
N SER A 141 19.61 29.32 15.04
CA SER A 141 19.69 28.15 15.95
C SER A 141 19.37 28.54 17.39
N ASN A 142 18.77 27.65 18.17
CA ASN A 142 18.41 27.90 19.57
C ASN A 142 19.67 28.02 20.47
N GLN A 143 19.61 28.85 21.51
CA GLN A 143 20.70 29.14 22.46
C GLN A 143 21.20 27.90 23.22
N TYR A 144 20.42 26.82 23.25
CA TYR A 144 20.78 25.53 23.88
C TYR A 144 21.44 24.52 22.92
N GLY A 145 21.63 24.86 21.64
CA GLY A 145 22.46 24.10 20.70
C GLY A 145 21.95 22.72 20.25
N SER A 146 20.70 22.35 20.55
CA SER A 146 20.17 21.01 20.24
C SER A 146 19.68 20.82 18.80
N ILE A 147 19.35 21.90 18.07
CA ILE A 147 18.84 21.85 16.69
C ILE A 147 19.56 22.89 15.83
N TYR A 148 20.32 22.43 14.83
CA TYR A 148 20.96 23.28 13.83
C TYR A 148 19.92 23.75 12.80
N GLY A 149 19.80 25.06 12.57
CA GLY A 149 18.85 25.65 11.61
C GLY A 149 19.26 25.53 10.13
N HIS A 150 20.46 25.05 9.85
CA HIS A 150 20.96 24.92 8.48
C HIS A 150 20.24 23.79 7.73
N THR A 151 19.79 24.12 6.51
CA THR A 151 19.19 23.19 5.56
C THR A 151 19.88 23.38 4.21
N SER A 152 20.29 22.27 3.58
CA SER A 152 20.89 22.26 2.24
C SER A 152 20.14 21.25 1.38
N VAL A 153 19.65 21.70 0.23
CA VAL A 153 18.87 20.88 -0.72
C VAL A 153 19.50 20.98 -2.10
N THR A 154 19.74 19.84 -2.74
CA THR A 154 20.30 19.76 -4.09
C THR A 154 19.23 19.30 -5.08
N THR A 155 19.13 19.96 -6.23
CA THR A 155 18.19 19.62 -7.32
C THR A 155 18.81 19.84 -8.70
N GLY A 156 18.31 19.13 -9.71
CA GLY A 156 18.79 19.21 -11.09
C GLY A 156 20.16 18.59 -11.33
N SER A 157 20.49 18.45 -12.60
CA SER A 157 21.78 17.94 -13.08
C SER A 157 22.08 18.51 -14.46
N LEU A 158 23.36 18.51 -14.84
CA LEU A 158 23.80 18.92 -16.18
C LEU A 158 23.30 20.32 -16.56
N LEU A 159 23.19 21.22 -15.57
CA LEU A 159 22.69 22.59 -15.74
C LEU A 159 23.73 23.53 -16.38
N ASP A 160 24.88 22.99 -16.73
CA ASP A 160 25.97 23.60 -17.50
C ASP A 160 25.84 23.33 -19.02
N ASP A 161 24.63 22.97 -19.48
CA ASP A 161 24.33 22.62 -20.87
C ASP A 161 24.18 23.83 -21.81
N HIS A 162 24.41 25.05 -21.29
CA HIS A 162 24.18 26.30 -21.99
C HIS A 162 22.76 26.42 -22.59
N HIS A 163 21.75 25.94 -21.87
CA HIS A 163 20.33 26.20 -22.13
C HIS A 163 19.69 26.99 -20.99
N TRP A 164 18.50 27.54 -21.25
CA TRP A 164 17.72 28.23 -20.24
C TRP A 164 17.08 27.24 -19.28
N HIS A 165 17.36 27.43 -17.99
CA HIS A 165 16.73 26.74 -16.87
C HIS A 165 15.93 27.72 -16.03
N SER A 166 14.75 27.30 -15.55
CA SER A 166 13.84 28.12 -14.74
C SER A 166 13.85 27.69 -13.28
N VAL A 167 14.01 28.63 -12.36
CA VAL A 167 14.00 28.37 -10.92
C VAL A 167 12.91 29.21 -10.27
N VAL A 168 12.07 28.57 -9.46
CA VAL A 168 11.07 29.24 -8.62
C VAL A 168 11.17 28.69 -7.20
N ILE A 169 11.34 29.57 -6.23
CA ILE A 169 11.42 29.25 -4.80
C ILE A 169 10.27 29.96 -4.12
N GLU A 170 9.34 29.21 -3.55
CA GLU A 170 8.26 29.74 -2.73
C GLU A 170 8.44 29.25 -1.29
N ARG A 171 8.71 30.17 -0.37
CA ARG A 171 8.84 29.87 1.06
C ARG A 171 7.63 30.40 1.81
N HIS A 172 7.07 29.59 2.70
CA HIS A 172 6.08 30.01 3.69
C HIS A 172 6.42 29.42 5.06
N GLY A 173 6.89 30.26 5.98
CA GLY A 173 7.48 29.80 7.24
C GLY A 173 8.68 28.90 6.98
N ARG A 174 8.64 27.68 7.52
CA ARG A 174 9.64 26.63 7.24
C ARG A 174 9.36 25.77 6.01
N ASN A 175 8.21 25.91 5.37
CA ASN A 175 7.87 25.09 4.20
C ASN A 175 8.37 25.76 2.91
N ILE A 176 9.04 25.00 2.05
CA ILE A 176 9.57 25.48 0.77
C ILE A 176 9.09 24.59 -0.36
N ASN A 177 8.66 25.25 -1.44
CA ASN A 177 8.46 24.68 -2.76
C ASN A 177 9.58 25.19 -3.67
N LEU A 178 10.51 24.30 -4.03
CA LEU A 178 11.59 24.58 -4.98
C LEU A 178 11.25 23.93 -6.31
N THR A 179 10.98 24.73 -7.33
CA THR A 179 10.72 24.27 -8.70
C THR A 179 11.93 24.56 -9.57
N LEU A 180 12.57 23.52 -10.11
CA LEU A 180 13.58 23.63 -11.16
C LEU A 180 13.04 23.06 -12.46
N ASP A 181 12.98 23.92 -13.48
CA ASP A 181 12.29 23.74 -14.74
C ASP A 181 10.82 23.34 -14.54
N ARG A 182 10.58 22.05 -14.29
CA ARG A 182 9.25 21.46 -14.11
C ARG A 182 9.19 20.57 -12.87
N HIS A 183 10.33 20.27 -12.25
CA HIS A 183 10.43 19.39 -11.10
C HIS A 183 10.23 20.20 -9.82
N LEU A 184 9.10 20.01 -9.17
CA LEU A 184 8.79 20.58 -7.87
C LEU A 184 9.32 19.66 -6.77
N GLN A 185 10.10 20.23 -5.86
CA GLN A 185 10.55 19.57 -4.64
C GLN A 185 9.98 20.32 -3.44
N HIS A 186 9.23 19.61 -2.60
CA HIS A 186 8.68 20.12 -1.35
C HIS A 186 9.55 19.67 -0.18
N PHE A 187 9.92 20.58 0.70
CA PHE A 187 10.65 20.24 1.92
C PHE A 187 10.41 21.26 3.03
N ARG A 188 10.74 20.86 4.26
CA ARG A 188 10.68 21.72 5.45
C ARG A 188 12.09 22.01 5.97
N ILE A 189 12.34 23.27 6.30
CA ILE A 189 13.61 23.77 6.85
C ILE A 189 13.77 23.29 8.29
N ASN A 190 15.00 22.93 8.67
CA ASN A 190 15.40 22.59 10.02
C ASN A 190 15.33 23.80 10.98
N GLY A 191 15.23 23.54 12.29
CA GLY A 191 15.15 24.61 13.31
C GLY A 191 13.72 24.99 13.70
N GLU A 192 13.61 25.90 14.67
CA GLU A 192 12.35 26.27 15.32
C GLU A 192 11.77 27.61 14.82
N PHE A 193 12.57 28.41 14.11
CA PHE A 193 12.18 29.73 13.63
C PHE A 193 11.48 29.66 12.27
N ASP A 194 10.47 30.51 12.06
CA ASP A 194 9.70 30.58 10.81
C ASP A 194 10.01 31.85 9.97
N TYR A 195 10.75 32.79 10.51
CA TYR A 195 11.08 34.06 9.85
C TYR A 195 12.50 34.03 9.29
N LEU A 196 12.68 34.58 8.10
CA LEU A 196 13.99 34.84 7.50
C LEU A 196 14.33 36.31 7.74
N ASP A 197 15.42 36.58 8.45
CA ASP A 197 15.93 37.94 8.70
C ASP A 197 17.18 38.22 7.87
N LEU A 198 17.00 38.86 6.71
CA LEU A 198 18.11 39.29 5.87
C LEU A 198 18.54 40.71 6.26
N ASP A 199 19.81 41.05 5.98
CA ASP A 199 20.31 42.42 6.12
C ASP A 199 19.63 43.36 5.11
N TYR A 200 20.20 44.53 4.84
CA TYR A 200 19.60 45.53 3.95
C TYR A 200 19.68 45.18 2.45
N GLU A 201 20.28 44.04 2.05
CA GLU A 201 20.41 43.66 0.63
C GLU A 201 20.39 42.14 0.35
N ILE A 202 19.96 41.80 -0.88
CA ILE A 202 20.15 40.49 -1.52
C ILE A 202 20.91 40.71 -2.84
N THR A 203 21.82 39.81 -3.18
CA THR A 203 22.72 39.94 -4.34
C THR A 203 22.48 38.83 -5.35
N PHE A 204 22.54 39.16 -6.65
CA PHE A 204 22.45 38.21 -7.76
C PHE A 204 23.76 38.21 -8.55
N GLY A 205 24.18 37.05 -9.06
CA GLY A 205 25.40 36.89 -9.86
C GLY A 205 26.67 36.63 -9.05
N GLY A 206 26.63 36.69 -7.72
CA GLY A 206 27.79 36.45 -6.87
C GLY A 206 27.55 36.86 -5.42
N MET A 207 28.60 36.78 -4.61
CA MET A 207 28.59 37.30 -3.22
C MET A 207 29.07 38.76 -3.18
N PRO A 208 28.57 39.58 -2.24
CA PRO A 208 29.07 40.94 -2.06
C PRO A 208 30.53 40.93 -1.61
N SER A 209 31.33 41.88 -2.10
CA SER A 209 32.77 41.99 -1.81
C SER A 209 33.12 42.18 -0.32
N SER A 210 32.13 42.48 0.52
CA SER A 210 32.26 42.68 1.97
C SER A 210 32.03 41.41 2.82
N GLY A 211 31.74 40.26 2.21
CA GLY A 211 31.59 38.99 2.92
C GLY A 211 32.89 38.54 3.59
N LYS A 212 32.84 38.13 4.87
CA LYS A 212 34.00 37.51 5.52
C LYS A 212 34.39 36.24 4.75
N PRO A 213 35.68 35.99 4.50
CA PRO A 213 36.12 34.82 3.76
C PRO A 213 35.90 33.56 4.62
N SER A 214 34.72 32.95 4.52
CA SER A 214 34.47 31.63 5.07
C SER A 214 35.10 30.57 4.16
N SER A 215 36.32 30.19 4.50
CA SER A 215 37.05 28.92 4.23
C SER A 215 37.03 28.20 2.86
N ASN A 216 36.26 28.60 1.85
CA ASN A 216 36.35 28.09 0.46
C ASN A 216 35.81 29.19 -0.46
N SER A 217 36.66 29.76 -1.32
CA SER A 217 36.30 30.86 -2.22
C SER A 217 35.22 30.42 -3.21
N ARG A 218 33.94 30.68 -2.90
CA ARG A 218 32.83 30.43 -3.84
C ARG A 218 33.02 31.32 -5.07
N LYS A 219 32.88 30.74 -6.27
CA LYS A 219 32.97 31.47 -7.53
C LYS A 219 31.66 32.25 -7.78
N ASN A 220 31.79 33.44 -8.37
CA ASN A 220 30.63 34.19 -8.86
C ASN A 220 30.06 33.53 -10.11
N PHE A 221 28.78 33.77 -10.39
CA PHE A 221 28.11 33.23 -11.56
C PHE A 221 28.58 33.90 -12.85
N LYS A 222 28.80 33.08 -13.87
CA LYS A 222 29.12 33.51 -15.24
C LYS A 222 28.11 32.88 -16.18
N GLY A 223 27.44 33.70 -16.99
CA GLY A 223 26.31 33.30 -17.82
C GLY A 223 25.23 34.37 -17.87
N CYS A 224 24.03 33.98 -18.27
CA CYS A 224 22.92 34.92 -18.45
C CYS A 224 21.80 34.61 -17.45
N MET A 225 21.12 35.65 -16.97
CA MET A 225 19.87 35.50 -16.22
C MET A 225 18.77 36.37 -16.85
N GLU A 226 17.54 35.89 -16.81
CA GLU A 226 16.36 36.65 -17.21
C GLU A 226 15.25 36.56 -16.16
N SER A 227 14.35 37.54 -16.18
CA SER A 227 13.15 37.57 -15.33
C SER A 227 13.43 37.36 -13.84
N ILE A 228 14.46 38.03 -13.30
CA ILE A 228 14.78 38.01 -11.87
C ILE A 228 13.67 38.73 -11.11
N ILE A 229 12.94 37.97 -10.30
CA ILE A 229 11.83 38.43 -9.48
C ILE A 229 12.14 38.08 -8.03
N TYR A 230 12.08 39.10 -7.17
CA TYR A 230 12.11 38.94 -5.73
C TYR A 230 10.81 39.53 -5.15
N ASN A 231 9.97 38.65 -4.63
CA ASN A 231 8.60 38.90 -4.21
C ASN A 231 7.77 39.53 -5.36
N THR A 232 7.38 40.80 -5.23
CA THR A 232 6.61 41.51 -6.25
C THR A 232 7.46 42.37 -7.19
N ASN A 233 8.78 42.43 -6.96
CA ASN A 233 9.68 43.33 -7.69
C ASN A 233 10.40 42.59 -8.81
N ASN A 234 10.24 43.09 -10.04
CA ASN A 234 11.01 42.62 -11.19
C ASN A 234 12.36 43.35 -11.22
N ILE A 235 13.39 42.70 -10.69
CA ILE A 235 14.73 43.25 -10.53
C ILE A 235 15.38 43.47 -11.90
N THR A 236 15.09 42.60 -12.88
CA THR A 236 15.62 42.74 -14.24
C THR A 236 15.13 44.03 -14.93
N ASP A 237 13.82 44.34 -14.85
CA ASP A 237 13.27 45.59 -15.39
C ASP A 237 13.86 46.82 -14.68
N MET A 238 14.02 46.73 -13.34
CA MET A 238 14.63 47.80 -12.54
C MET A 238 16.10 48.05 -12.94
N ALA A 239 16.88 46.99 -13.16
CA ALA A 239 18.25 47.08 -13.65
C ALA A 239 18.32 47.71 -15.05
N ARG A 240 17.47 47.26 -15.98
CA ARG A 240 17.43 47.77 -17.36
C ARG A 240 17.07 49.26 -17.42
N ARG A 241 16.13 49.70 -16.58
CA ARG A 241 15.71 51.12 -16.47
C ARG A 241 16.62 51.99 -15.60
N LYS A 242 17.76 51.44 -15.14
CA LYS A 242 18.71 52.12 -14.27
C LYS A 242 18.13 52.65 -12.95
N LYS A 243 17.18 51.92 -12.36
CA LYS A 243 16.53 52.27 -11.08
C LYS A 243 17.23 51.67 -9.84
N LEU A 244 18.32 50.93 -10.03
CA LEU A 244 19.14 50.36 -8.96
C LEU A 244 20.44 51.18 -8.80
N GLU A 245 20.98 51.25 -7.58
CA GLU A 245 22.27 51.91 -7.34
C GLU A 245 23.42 51.05 -7.91
N PHE A 246 24.00 51.47 -9.04
CA PHE A 246 25.05 50.73 -9.78
C PHE A 246 26.45 50.75 -9.15
N SER A 247 26.62 51.39 -7.99
CA SER A 247 27.92 51.75 -7.42
C SER A 247 28.85 50.54 -7.14
N SER A 248 28.34 49.30 -7.24
CA SER A 248 29.06 48.04 -6.99
C SER A 248 28.93 47.00 -8.12
N ALA A 249 28.19 47.27 -9.20
CA ALA A 249 27.63 46.22 -10.05
C ALA A 249 28.45 45.79 -11.29
N GLY A 250 29.60 46.42 -11.55
CA GLY A 250 30.33 46.20 -12.81
C GLY A 250 29.54 46.68 -14.04
N ASN A 251 30.09 46.51 -15.24
CA ASN A 251 29.46 46.93 -16.49
C ASN A 251 28.51 45.82 -17.00
N LEU A 252 27.26 45.81 -16.53
CA LEU A 252 26.26 44.79 -16.91
C LEU A 252 25.83 44.96 -18.39
N SER A 253 25.91 43.87 -19.17
CA SER A 253 25.39 43.79 -20.54
C SER A 253 23.97 43.24 -20.53
N PHE A 254 23.08 43.80 -21.36
CA PHE A 254 21.69 43.36 -21.51
C PHE A 254 21.47 42.45 -22.73
N SER A 255 22.52 41.71 -23.10
CA SER A 255 22.51 40.73 -24.18
C SER A 255 23.30 39.50 -23.74
N CYS A 256 22.81 38.31 -24.07
CA CYS A 256 23.49 37.07 -23.76
C CYS A 256 24.59 36.80 -24.77
N VAL A 257 25.81 36.51 -24.30
CA VAL A 257 26.95 36.19 -25.17
C VAL A 257 26.91 34.70 -25.50
N GLU A 258 27.01 34.38 -26.79
CA GLU A 258 27.07 32.99 -27.26
C GLU A 258 28.49 32.41 -27.11
N PRO A 259 28.66 31.23 -26.51
CA PRO A 259 29.95 30.56 -26.39
C PRO A 259 30.37 29.94 -27.73
N HIS A 260 31.68 29.85 -27.93
CA HIS A 260 32.30 29.25 -29.12
C HIS A 260 32.62 27.75 -28.94
N THR A 261 31.77 27.00 -28.24
CA THR A 261 31.95 25.56 -28.04
C THR A 261 30.96 24.77 -28.88
N VAL A 262 31.45 23.76 -29.60
CA VAL A 262 30.63 22.86 -30.42
C VAL A 262 30.80 21.46 -29.86
N PRO A 263 29.86 20.97 -29.03
CA PRO A 263 29.95 19.62 -28.49
C PRO A 263 29.56 18.58 -29.55
N VAL A 264 30.15 17.39 -29.47
CA VAL A 264 29.80 16.23 -30.29
C VAL A 264 29.28 15.15 -29.37
N PHE A 265 28.09 14.64 -29.68
CA PHE A 265 27.45 13.54 -28.98
C PHE A 265 27.75 12.21 -29.67
N PHE A 266 28.30 11.27 -28.90
CA PHE A 266 28.66 9.92 -29.32
C PHE A 266 27.71 8.89 -28.70
N ASN A 267 27.19 8.01 -29.55
CA ASN A 267 26.46 6.79 -29.22
C ASN A 267 27.39 5.57 -29.39
N ALA A 268 26.93 4.36 -29.04
CA ALA A 268 27.73 3.13 -29.01
C ALA A 268 28.33 2.71 -30.37
N THR A 269 27.86 3.30 -31.48
CA THR A 269 28.35 3.01 -32.83
C THR A 269 28.97 4.24 -33.50
N SER A 270 29.14 5.32 -32.74
CA SER A 270 29.58 6.61 -33.27
C SER A 270 31.10 6.68 -33.38
N PHE A 271 31.57 7.32 -34.44
CA PHE A 271 32.97 7.71 -34.57
C PHE A 271 33.09 9.09 -35.19
N LEU A 272 34.21 9.75 -34.89
CA LEU A 272 34.61 11.02 -35.48
C LEU A 272 36.07 10.90 -35.93
N GLU A 273 36.30 10.92 -37.23
CA GLU A 273 37.64 10.89 -37.84
C GLU A 273 38.07 12.31 -38.21
N LEU A 274 39.19 12.76 -37.64
CA LEU A 274 39.77 14.08 -37.88
C LEU A 274 41.17 13.94 -38.51
N PRO A 275 41.54 14.83 -39.45
CA PRO A 275 42.86 14.82 -40.07
C PRO A 275 43.92 15.38 -39.11
N GLY A 276 45.08 14.73 -39.09
CA GLY A 276 46.27 15.19 -38.38
C GLY A 276 47.36 15.69 -39.32
N ARG A 277 48.47 16.15 -38.74
CA ARG A 277 49.69 16.51 -39.48
C ARG A 277 50.66 15.33 -39.45
N PRO A 278 50.89 14.61 -40.56
CA PRO A 278 51.76 13.44 -40.53
C PRO A 278 53.23 13.80 -40.29
N ASN A 279 53.99 12.86 -39.74
CA ASN A 279 55.45 12.93 -39.55
C ASN A 279 55.95 14.08 -38.64
N GLN A 280 55.14 14.55 -37.69
CA GLN A 280 55.59 15.43 -36.61
C GLN A 280 56.25 14.62 -35.50
N ASP A 281 57.22 15.22 -34.80
CA ASP A 281 57.96 14.63 -33.66
C ASP A 281 57.26 14.83 -32.30
N VAL A 282 56.12 15.52 -32.30
CA VAL A 282 55.28 15.77 -31.13
C VAL A 282 53.86 15.33 -31.45
N PHE A 283 53.33 14.42 -30.62
CA PHE A 283 51.92 14.05 -30.63
C PHE A 283 51.23 14.77 -29.48
N SER A 284 50.29 15.65 -29.83
CA SER A 284 49.55 16.47 -28.88
C SER A 284 48.07 16.36 -29.16
N VAL A 285 47.30 15.94 -28.14
CA VAL A 285 45.85 15.91 -28.21
C VAL A 285 45.28 16.52 -26.94
N ASN A 286 44.32 17.43 -27.10
CA ASN A 286 43.56 18.02 -26.01
C ASN A 286 42.07 17.95 -26.32
N PHE A 287 41.24 17.47 -25.41
CA PHE A 287 39.79 17.52 -25.54
C PHE A 287 39.14 17.49 -24.16
N GLN A 288 37.90 17.94 -24.09
CA GLN A 288 37.05 17.70 -22.94
C GLN A 288 36.07 16.59 -23.23
N PHE A 289 35.79 15.74 -22.25
CA PHE A 289 34.76 14.71 -22.36
C PHE A 289 33.86 14.66 -21.12
N ARG A 290 32.64 14.16 -21.28
CA ARG A 290 31.77 13.76 -20.17
C ARG A 290 30.99 12.50 -20.51
N THR A 291 30.86 11.60 -19.55
CA THR A 291 30.14 10.32 -19.69
C THR A 291 29.67 9.78 -18.34
N TRP A 292 28.73 8.83 -18.39
CA TRP A 292 28.35 7.99 -17.24
C TRP A 292 28.99 6.60 -17.28
N ASN A 293 29.52 6.19 -18.44
CA ASN A 293 30.11 4.86 -18.59
C ASN A 293 31.51 4.84 -17.95
N PRO A 294 31.83 3.81 -17.15
CA PRO A 294 33.16 3.67 -16.55
C PRO A 294 34.23 3.28 -17.57
N ASP A 295 33.84 2.73 -18.72
CA ASP A 295 34.73 2.22 -19.76
C ASP A 295 34.35 2.74 -21.15
N GLY A 296 35.36 2.99 -22.00
CA GLY A 296 35.15 3.33 -23.42
C GLY A 296 36.36 3.94 -24.12
N LEU A 297 36.52 3.66 -25.42
CA LEU A 297 37.61 4.18 -26.26
C LEU A 297 37.40 5.67 -26.60
N LEU A 298 38.25 6.55 -26.04
CA LEU A 298 38.18 8.00 -26.28
C LEU A 298 38.84 8.38 -27.61
N LEU A 299 40.05 7.89 -27.86
CA LEU A 299 40.84 8.18 -29.06
C LEU A 299 41.66 6.99 -29.51
N PHE A 300 41.74 6.78 -30.81
CA PHE A 300 42.69 5.90 -31.48
C PHE A 300 43.39 6.62 -32.64
N SER A 301 44.72 6.47 -32.75
CA SER A 301 45.48 6.96 -33.90
C SER A 301 46.65 6.02 -34.22
N ASN A 302 46.89 5.79 -35.51
CA ASN A 302 48.05 5.03 -35.97
C ASN A 302 49.28 5.92 -36.01
N ILE A 303 50.43 5.37 -35.62
CA ILE A 303 51.74 6.02 -35.79
C ILE A 303 52.12 5.94 -37.28
N ALA A 304 52.86 6.94 -37.79
CA ALA A 304 53.32 6.97 -39.17
C ALA A 304 54.01 5.66 -39.60
N GLU A 305 53.86 5.32 -40.89
CA GLU A 305 54.45 4.14 -41.52
C GLU A 305 54.03 2.78 -40.90
N GLY A 306 52.90 2.73 -40.16
CA GLY A 306 52.40 1.48 -39.57
C GLY A 306 53.26 0.93 -38.44
N ARG A 307 54.08 1.79 -37.82
CA ARG A 307 55.03 1.43 -36.75
C ARG A 307 54.38 1.33 -35.37
N GLY A 308 53.06 1.33 -35.26
CA GLY A 308 52.36 1.25 -33.98
C GLY A 308 51.07 2.06 -33.92
N ALA A 309 50.54 2.22 -32.71
CA ALA A 309 49.31 2.99 -32.45
C ALA A 309 49.33 3.63 -31.06
N VAL A 310 48.59 4.73 -30.92
CA VAL A 310 48.26 5.38 -29.65
C VAL A 310 46.77 5.19 -29.41
N GLN A 311 46.43 4.68 -28.24
CA GLN A 311 45.07 4.48 -27.78
C GLN A 311 44.87 5.23 -26.45
N ILE A 312 43.77 5.94 -26.30
CA ILE A 312 43.35 6.59 -25.06
C ILE A 312 41.98 6.04 -24.71
N ASP A 313 41.88 5.38 -23.56
CA ASP A 313 40.68 4.72 -23.06
C ASP A 313 40.26 5.30 -21.73
N LEU A 314 38.98 5.24 -21.43
CA LEU A 314 38.47 5.28 -20.09
C LEU A 314 38.37 3.83 -19.59
N ILE A 315 38.98 3.52 -18.44
CA ILE A 315 38.97 2.19 -17.82
C ILE A 315 38.70 2.36 -16.32
N GLU A 316 37.61 1.76 -15.81
CA GLU A 316 37.17 1.90 -14.42
C GLU A 316 37.12 3.37 -13.93
N GLY A 317 36.72 4.28 -14.81
CA GLY A 317 36.64 5.72 -14.53
C GLY A 317 38.00 6.44 -14.46
N LYS A 318 39.07 5.86 -15.01
CA LYS A 318 40.41 6.47 -15.15
C LYS A 318 40.77 6.59 -16.62
N VAL A 319 41.44 7.68 -17.01
CA VAL A 319 41.96 7.79 -18.38
C VAL A 319 43.29 7.03 -18.45
N SER A 320 43.35 6.04 -19.34
CA SER A 320 44.52 5.22 -19.63
C SER A 320 44.99 5.46 -21.06
N VAL A 321 46.29 5.65 -21.25
CA VAL A 321 46.94 5.84 -22.55
C VAL A 321 47.85 4.65 -22.80
N HIS A 322 47.64 3.96 -23.91
CA HIS A 322 48.43 2.82 -24.38
C HIS A 322 49.17 3.21 -25.67
N ILE A 323 50.50 3.23 -25.61
CA ILE A 323 51.36 3.53 -26.76
C ILE A 323 52.08 2.25 -27.15
N ASN A 324 51.73 1.71 -28.32
CA ASN A 324 52.37 0.54 -28.90
C ASN A 324 53.33 0.99 -30.00
N VAL A 325 54.63 0.74 -29.83
CA VAL A 325 55.66 1.05 -30.84
C VAL A 325 56.37 -0.23 -31.28
N ASN A 326 56.34 -0.50 -32.58
CA ASN A 326 57.07 -1.59 -33.23
C ASN A 326 58.51 -1.14 -33.52
N VAL A 327 59.45 -1.59 -32.71
CA VAL A 327 60.88 -1.22 -32.83
C VAL A 327 61.60 -2.14 -33.83
N THR A 328 61.26 -3.43 -33.85
CA THR A 328 61.68 -4.43 -34.86
C THR A 328 60.55 -5.44 -35.12
N VAL A 329 60.71 -6.35 -36.09
CA VAL A 329 59.72 -7.42 -36.41
C VAL A 329 59.34 -8.26 -35.18
N ASP A 330 60.24 -8.41 -34.20
CA ASP A 330 60.05 -9.24 -32.99
C ASP A 330 60.10 -8.47 -31.65
N LYS A 331 60.23 -7.13 -31.65
CA LYS A 331 60.24 -6.30 -30.42
C LYS A 331 59.19 -5.20 -30.46
N ARG A 332 58.20 -5.33 -29.58
CA ARG A 332 57.18 -4.31 -29.28
C ARG A 332 57.50 -3.65 -27.94
N ASN A 333 57.58 -2.32 -27.94
CA ASN A 333 57.58 -1.55 -26.71
C ASN A 333 56.15 -1.05 -26.47
N GLN A 334 55.60 -1.35 -25.29
CA GLN A 334 54.31 -0.85 -24.83
C GLN A 334 54.53 0.09 -23.66
N ILE A 335 53.91 1.26 -23.69
CA ILE A 335 53.93 2.24 -22.61
C ILE A 335 52.49 2.51 -22.21
N ASP A 336 52.19 2.27 -20.94
CA ASP A 336 50.87 2.49 -20.36
C ASP A 336 50.94 3.60 -19.31
N ILE A 337 50.05 4.60 -19.42
CA ILE A 337 49.97 5.74 -18.49
C ILE A 337 48.51 5.91 -18.08
N SER A 338 48.22 5.89 -16.79
CA SER A 338 46.85 6.10 -16.28
C SER A 338 46.80 7.25 -15.27
N SER A 339 45.79 8.12 -15.37
CA SER A 339 45.55 9.20 -14.39
C SER A 339 44.06 9.46 -14.16
N GLY A 340 43.76 10.12 -13.04
CA GLY A 340 42.40 10.42 -12.57
C GLY A 340 41.71 9.27 -11.83
N ALA A 341 40.48 9.52 -11.38
CA ALA A 341 39.59 8.53 -10.78
C ALA A 341 38.14 9.03 -10.79
N GLY A 342 37.19 8.16 -11.12
CA GLY A 342 35.77 8.49 -11.12
C GLY A 342 35.38 9.57 -12.14
N LEU A 343 36.06 9.60 -13.29
CA LEU A 343 35.83 10.59 -14.37
C LEU A 343 34.55 10.32 -15.20
N ASN A 344 33.73 9.36 -14.76
CA ASN A 344 32.44 9.00 -15.31
C ASN A 344 31.29 9.54 -14.43
N ASP A 345 31.42 10.78 -13.96
CA ASP A 345 30.50 11.45 -13.04
C ASP A 345 29.54 12.43 -13.75
N GLY A 346 29.53 12.40 -15.08
CA GLY A 346 28.73 13.29 -15.94
C GLY A 346 29.27 14.71 -16.06
N GLN A 347 30.36 15.07 -15.39
CA GLN A 347 30.99 16.39 -15.51
C GLN A 347 31.97 16.44 -16.68
N TRP A 348 32.24 17.66 -17.16
CA TRP A 348 33.28 17.89 -18.16
C TRP A 348 34.67 17.73 -17.55
N HIS A 349 35.45 16.80 -18.09
CA HIS A 349 36.86 16.60 -17.74
C HIS A 349 37.76 16.93 -18.92
N GLU A 350 38.85 17.66 -18.68
CA GLU A 350 39.86 17.97 -19.69
C GLU A 350 40.96 16.91 -19.72
N VAL A 351 41.25 16.36 -20.91
CA VAL A 351 42.33 15.40 -21.15
C VAL A 351 43.38 16.07 -22.04
N ARG A 352 44.57 16.27 -21.48
CA ARG A 352 45.74 16.74 -22.23
C ARG A 352 46.78 15.65 -22.28
N PHE A 353 47.07 15.16 -23.47
CA PHE A 353 48.11 14.18 -23.70
C PHE A 353 49.18 14.73 -24.65
N LEU A 354 50.44 14.67 -24.19
CA LEU A 354 51.61 15.13 -24.93
C LEU A 354 52.67 14.03 -24.92
N ALA A 355 53.06 13.56 -26.10
CA ALA A 355 54.19 12.65 -26.28
C ALA A 355 55.26 13.28 -27.19
N LYS A 356 56.49 13.26 -26.71
CA LYS A 356 57.69 13.73 -27.40
C LYS A 356 58.81 12.69 -27.25
N GLU A 357 59.92 12.89 -27.93
CA GLU A 357 61.09 12.04 -27.79
C GLU A 357 61.45 11.80 -26.30
N ASN A 358 61.53 10.53 -25.93
CA ASN A 358 61.88 10.03 -24.60
C ASN A 358 60.89 10.31 -23.44
N PHE A 359 59.78 11.02 -23.65
CA PHE A 359 58.79 11.21 -22.60
C PHE A 359 57.35 11.37 -23.10
N ALA A 360 56.40 10.94 -22.28
CA ALA A 360 54.98 11.19 -22.48
C ALA A 360 54.34 11.68 -21.17
N VAL A 361 53.41 12.63 -21.28
CA VAL A 361 52.71 13.26 -20.16
C VAL A 361 51.21 13.21 -20.41
N LEU A 362 50.48 12.73 -19.40
CA LEU A 362 49.02 12.81 -19.33
C LEU A 362 48.64 13.75 -18.18
N THR A 363 47.83 14.76 -18.47
CA THR A 363 47.29 15.70 -17.48
C THR A 363 45.76 15.71 -17.57
N ILE A 364 45.11 15.62 -16.41
CA ILE A 364 43.65 15.65 -16.27
C ILE A 364 43.24 16.95 -15.55
N ASP A 365 42.21 17.63 -16.05
CA ASP A 365 41.61 18.85 -15.47
C ASP A 365 42.57 20.01 -15.19
N GLY A 366 43.72 20.03 -15.90
CA GLY A 366 44.76 21.05 -15.73
C GLY A 366 45.48 20.99 -14.38
N ASP A 367 45.24 19.97 -13.56
CA ASP A 367 45.90 19.80 -12.27
C ASP A 367 47.31 19.23 -12.47
N GLU A 368 48.33 20.05 -12.21
CA GLU A 368 49.73 19.64 -12.31
C GLU A 368 50.06 18.49 -11.34
N ALA A 369 49.36 18.38 -10.19
CA ALA A 369 49.52 17.27 -9.25
C ALA A 369 48.99 15.94 -9.79
N SER A 370 48.03 16.00 -10.73
CA SER A 370 47.46 14.86 -11.44
C SER A 370 48.23 14.49 -12.72
N SER A 371 49.32 15.19 -13.03
CA SER A 371 50.13 14.91 -14.22
C SER A 371 51.03 13.68 -14.04
N VAL A 372 50.87 12.69 -14.91
CA VAL A 372 51.68 11.46 -14.91
C VAL A 372 52.66 11.52 -16.06
N ARG A 373 53.95 11.35 -15.76
CA ARG A 373 55.05 11.38 -16.75
C ARG A 373 55.70 10.00 -16.85
N SER A 374 55.81 9.48 -18.07
CA SER A 374 56.62 8.30 -18.36
C SER A 374 57.88 8.71 -19.11
N ILE A 375 59.05 8.31 -18.60
CA ILE A 375 60.36 8.55 -19.23
C ILE A 375 60.81 7.21 -19.80
N SER A 376 60.50 6.99 -21.08
CA SER A 376 60.81 5.76 -21.80
C SER A 376 61.35 6.12 -23.18
N PRO A 377 62.34 5.37 -23.73
CA PRO A 377 62.85 5.63 -25.08
C PRO A 377 61.72 5.45 -26.10
N LEU A 378 61.18 6.58 -26.56
CA LEU A 378 60.06 6.68 -27.48
C LEU A 378 60.47 7.59 -28.64
N LYS A 379 60.29 7.11 -29.87
CA LYS A 379 60.35 7.93 -31.08
C LYS A 379 59.04 7.74 -31.83
N LEU A 380 58.16 8.73 -31.72
CA LEU A 380 56.81 8.69 -32.27
C LEU A 380 56.69 9.73 -33.37
N LEU A 381 56.18 9.30 -34.52
CA LEU A 381 55.84 10.15 -35.65
C LEU A 381 54.33 10.13 -35.82
N THR A 382 53.69 11.29 -35.81
CA THR A 382 52.23 11.42 -35.94
C THR A 382 51.72 10.83 -37.25
N GLY A 383 50.55 10.16 -37.20
CA GLY A 383 49.86 9.63 -38.37
C GLY A 383 49.02 10.68 -39.11
N GLU A 384 48.27 10.23 -40.12
CA GLU A 384 47.40 11.10 -40.92
C GLU A 384 46.01 11.33 -40.29
N LYS A 385 45.57 10.45 -39.40
CA LYS A 385 44.17 10.37 -38.93
C LYS A 385 44.07 10.09 -37.43
N TYR A 386 43.07 10.72 -36.81
CA TYR A 386 42.72 10.57 -35.40
C TYR A 386 41.24 10.19 -35.32
N VAL A 387 40.92 9.08 -34.67
CA VAL A 387 39.55 8.56 -34.55
C VAL A 387 39.09 8.69 -33.10
N PHE A 388 38.10 9.52 -32.87
CA PHE A 388 37.45 9.71 -31.57
C PHE A 388 36.15 8.88 -31.49
N GLY A 389 35.79 8.43 -30.29
CA GLY A 389 34.51 7.75 -30.03
C GLY A 389 34.47 6.25 -30.34
N GLY A 390 35.27 5.78 -31.29
CA GLY A 390 35.66 4.37 -31.37
C GLY A 390 35.79 3.74 -32.76
N PHE A 391 36.43 2.55 -32.75
CA PHE A 391 36.43 1.54 -33.81
C PHE A 391 36.65 0.15 -33.15
N VAL A 392 35.59 -0.66 -33.07
CA VAL A 392 35.51 -2.08 -32.60
C VAL A 392 35.51 -2.33 -31.06
N GLN A 393 34.61 -3.23 -30.63
CA GLN A 393 34.33 -3.83 -29.29
C GLN A 393 34.03 -2.94 -28.06
N GLN A 394 34.56 -1.71 -27.92
CA GLN A 394 34.25 -0.82 -26.77
C GLN A 394 34.21 0.67 -27.17
N SER A 395 33.17 1.09 -27.87
CA SER A 395 32.99 2.49 -28.27
C SER A 395 32.58 3.39 -27.09
N PHE A 396 33.07 4.62 -27.09
CA PHE A 396 32.69 5.64 -26.11
C PHE A 396 31.28 6.16 -26.37
N GLN A 397 30.50 6.27 -25.30
CA GLN A 397 29.21 6.96 -25.27
C GLN A 397 29.33 8.18 -24.36
N GLY A 398 28.98 9.35 -24.86
CA GLY A 398 29.19 10.59 -24.11
C GLY A 398 29.28 11.79 -25.03
N CYS A 399 29.82 12.88 -24.50
CA CYS A 399 30.07 14.08 -25.27
C CYS A 399 31.55 14.43 -25.26
N MET A 400 32.05 14.98 -26.37
CA MET A 400 33.36 15.62 -26.43
C MET A 400 33.25 17.05 -26.96
N GLN A 401 34.12 17.94 -26.49
CA GLN A 401 34.23 19.30 -27.00
C GLN A 401 35.68 19.80 -26.93
N LEU A 402 35.95 20.98 -27.51
CA LEU A 402 37.28 21.61 -27.52
C LEU A 402 38.38 20.68 -28.03
N ILE A 403 38.10 19.90 -29.08
CA ILE A 403 39.01 18.90 -29.64
C ILE A 403 40.15 19.60 -30.39
N HIS A 404 41.37 19.46 -29.88
CA HIS A 404 42.62 19.86 -30.50
C HIS A 404 43.38 18.63 -30.96
N VAL A 405 43.83 18.64 -32.21
CA VAL A 405 44.73 17.63 -32.78
C VAL A 405 45.99 18.35 -33.24
N ASP A 406 47.16 17.89 -32.78
CA ASP A 406 48.46 18.49 -33.07
C ASP A 406 48.51 20.00 -32.77
N ASP A 407 48.02 20.39 -31.57
CA ASP A 407 47.89 21.77 -31.07
C ASP A 407 46.96 22.69 -31.88
N GLN A 408 46.14 22.15 -32.79
CA GLN A 408 45.16 22.90 -33.57
C GLN A 408 43.73 22.56 -33.16
N LEU A 409 42.93 23.57 -32.77
CA LEU A 409 41.50 23.42 -32.53
C LEU A 409 40.78 23.06 -33.84
N MET A 410 40.01 21.98 -33.83
CA MET A 410 39.34 21.43 -35.01
C MET A 410 37.99 22.12 -35.25
N ASP A 411 37.72 22.49 -36.51
CA ASP A 411 36.44 23.10 -36.92
C ASP A 411 35.39 22.01 -37.20
N LEU A 412 34.59 21.71 -36.18
CA LEU A 412 33.56 20.68 -36.24
C LEU A 412 32.38 21.05 -37.14
N HIS A 413 32.14 22.33 -37.45
CA HIS A 413 31.12 22.71 -38.43
C HIS A 413 31.56 22.39 -39.86
N ALA A 414 32.87 22.50 -40.15
CA ALA A 414 33.40 22.01 -41.43
C ALA A 414 33.25 20.49 -41.55
N VAL A 415 33.29 19.76 -40.44
CA VAL A 415 33.03 18.30 -40.40
C VAL A 415 31.55 17.99 -40.69
N GLU A 416 30.61 18.69 -40.04
CA GLU A 416 29.17 18.55 -40.29
C GLU A 416 28.81 18.81 -41.76
N GLN A 417 29.51 19.75 -42.41
CA GLN A 417 29.35 20.09 -43.83
C GLN A 417 30.07 19.12 -44.80
N GLY A 418 30.77 18.10 -44.29
CA GLY A 418 31.53 17.15 -45.10
C GLY A 418 32.78 17.73 -45.77
N LYS A 419 33.29 18.88 -45.28
CA LYS A 419 34.49 19.55 -45.81
C LYS A 419 35.78 19.10 -45.11
N LEU A 420 35.68 18.57 -43.89
CA LEU A 420 36.80 18.16 -43.05
C LEU A 420 36.48 16.81 -42.40
N GLY A 421 37.40 15.84 -42.44
CA GLY A 421 37.21 14.57 -41.74
C GLY A 421 35.97 13.77 -42.17
N SER A 422 35.54 12.85 -41.31
CA SER A 422 34.30 12.08 -41.49
C SER A 422 33.71 11.64 -40.15
N PHE A 423 32.41 11.34 -40.10
CA PHE A 423 31.74 10.85 -38.90
C PHE A 423 30.58 9.93 -39.28
N ALA A 424 30.18 9.04 -38.37
CA ALA A 424 28.95 8.26 -38.50
C ALA A 424 28.26 8.15 -37.14
N ASN A 425 26.92 8.15 -37.14
CA ASN A 425 26.06 8.04 -35.95
C ASN A 425 26.37 9.04 -34.81
N ALA A 426 27.20 10.06 -35.05
CA ALA A 426 27.51 11.13 -34.11
C ALA A 426 26.65 12.36 -34.42
N SER A 427 26.24 13.10 -33.39
CA SER A 427 25.52 14.36 -33.57
C SER A 427 26.42 15.52 -33.19
N ILE A 428 26.74 16.37 -34.17
CA ILE A 428 27.56 17.57 -33.97
C ILE A 428 26.66 18.71 -33.49
N ASP A 429 27.21 19.57 -32.63
CA ASP A 429 26.53 20.72 -32.04
C ASP A 429 25.35 20.32 -31.14
N MET A 430 25.53 19.23 -30.40
CA MET A 430 24.56 18.67 -29.45
C MET A 430 25.30 17.87 -28.37
N CYS A 431 24.82 17.93 -27.13
CA CYS A 431 25.22 17.01 -26.07
C CYS A 431 23.99 16.55 -25.28
N ALA A 432 23.48 15.36 -25.62
CA ALA A 432 22.24 14.80 -25.09
C ALA A 432 22.46 13.69 -24.05
N ILE A 433 23.40 13.90 -23.11
CA ILE A 433 23.57 12.99 -21.98
C ILE A 433 22.45 13.21 -20.95
N ILE A 434 21.96 12.13 -20.34
CA ILE A 434 20.83 12.15 -19.40
C ILE A 434 21.33 11.68 -18.03
N ASP A 435 21.03 12.43 -16.97
CA ASP A 435 21.21 11.95 -15.60
C ASP A 435 19.95 11.21 -15.15
N ARG A 436 20.02 9.87 -15.10
CA ARG A 436 18.95 8.96 -14.70
C ARG A 436 18.84 8.80 -13.18
N CYS A 437 19.78 9.35 -12.42
CA CYS A 437 19.72 9.42 -10.96
C CYS A 437 19.11 10.73 -10.46
N ILE A 438 18.69 11.64 -11.35
CA ILE A 438 18.03 12.90 -11.00
C ILE A 438 16.76 13.09 -11.85
N PRO A 439 15.56 13.07 -11.24
CA PRO A 439 15.30 12.88 -9.81
C PRO A 439 15.73 11.49 -9.30
N ASN A 440 16.10 11.40 -8.03
CA ASN A 440 16.55 10.14 -7.46
C ASN A 440 15.36 9.19 -7.29
N HIS A 441 15.32 8.15 -8.12
CA HIS A 441 14.30 7.10 -8.06
C HIS A 441 14.57 6.05 -6.98
N CYS A 442 15.73 6.09 -6.32
CA CYS A 442 16.04 5.24 -5.18
C CYS A 442 15.44 5.82 -3.90
N GLU A 443 14.44 5.14 -3.37
CA GLU A 443 13.68 5.57 -2.20
C GLU A 443 14.41 5.22 -0.89
N HIS A 444 13.90 5.73 0.24
CA HIS A 444 14.38 5.42 1.60
C HIS A 444 15.90 5.58 1.83
N GLY A 445 16.52 6.55 1.15
CA GLY A 445 17.96 6.82 1.27
C GLY A 445 18.85 5.89 0.46
N GLY A 446 18.30 5.09 -0.45
CA GLY A 446 19.04 4.26 -1.37
C GLY A 446 20.02 5.06 -2.24
N LYS A 447 21.22 4.51 -2.47
CA LYS A 447 22.26 5.17 -3.28
C LYS A 447 22.08 4.82 -4.74
N CYS A 448 21.79 5.83 -5.56
CA CYS A 448 21.70 5.67 -7.02
C CYS A 448 23.08 5.66 -7.68
N THR A 449 23.27 4.73 -8.60
CA THR A 449 24.38 4.69 -9.57
C THR A 449 23.81 4.48 -10.96
N GLN A 450 24.54 4.89 -12.00
CA GLN A 450 24.04 4.79 -13.38
C GLN A 450 25.10 4.46 -14.40
N THR A 451 24.62 3.92 -15.51
CA THR A 451 25.31 3.74 -16.79
C THR A 451 24.59 4.60 -17.84
N TRP A 452 25.00 4.50 -19.10
CA TRP A 452 24.33 5.17 -20.21
C TRP A 452 22.83 4.83 -20.34
N ASP A 453 22.50 3.56 -20.26
CA ASP A 453 21.19 2.99 -20.57
C ASP A 453 20.36 2.65 -19.31
N ASN A 454 21.00 2.61 -18.14
CA ASN A 454 20.39 2.06 -16.93
C ASN A 454 20.82 2.81 -15.66
N PHE A 455 20.08 2.59 -14.58
CA PHE A 455 20.45 3.02 -13.23
C PHE A 455 20.21 1.86 -12.27
N SER A 456 20.88 1.86 -11.13
CA SER A 456 20.70 0.86 -10.09
C SER A 456 20.68 1.52 -8.72
N CYS A 457 19.87 0.97 -7.83
CA CYS A 457 19.76 1.41 -6.46
C CYS A 457 20.47 0.43 -5.53
N ASN A 458 21.40 0.92 -4.74
CA ASN A 458 21.92 0.16 -3.61
C ASN A 458 21.05 0.43 -2.37
N CYS A 459 20.34 -0.61 -1.92
CA CYS A 459 19.45 -0.57 -0.76
C CYS A 459 20.11 -1.08 0.54
N ASP A 460 21.40 -1.44 0.51
CA ASP A 460 22.11 -1.99 1.66
C ASP A 460 22.08 -1.03 2.85
N GLY A 461 21.68 -1.55 4.01
CA GLY A 461 21.62 -0.77 5.25
C GLY A 461 20.43 0.19 5.37
N THR A 462 19.52 0.23 4.38
CA THR A 462 18.32 1.08 4.43
C THR A 462 17.15 0.43 5.19
N GLY A 463 17.11 -0.91 5.25
CA GLY A 463 15.93 -1.66 5.71
C GLY A 463 14.90 -1.95 4.60
N TYR A 464 15.24 -1.61 3.35
CA TYR A 464 14.37 -1.75 2.19
C TYR A 464 15.02 -2.60 1.08
N THR A 465 14.20 -3.06 0.14
CA THR A 465 14.59 -3.93 -0.98
C THR A 465 13.78 -3.60 -2.25
N GLY A 466 14.02 -4.34 -3.33
CA GLY A 466 13.47 -4.08 -4.66
C GLY A 466 14.37 -3.18 -5.51
N ALA A 467 14.02 -3.05 -6.80
CA ALA A 467 14.84 -2.33 -7.78
C ALA A 467 15.01 -0.83 -7.46
N THR A 468 14.09 -0.25 -6.69
CA THR A 468 14.07 1.17 -6.28
C THR A 468 14.11 1.37 -4.77
N CYS A 469 14.42 0.33 -3.99
CA CYS A 469 14.38 0.36 -2.52
C CYS A 469 13.01 0.77 -1.94
N HIS A 470 11.92 0.42 -2.63
CA HIS A 470 10.56 0.80 -2.23
C HIS A 470 9.97 -0.12 -1.16
N ASN A 471 10.28 -1.42 -1.19
CA ASN A 471 9.62 -2.40 -0.32
C ASN A 471 10.37 -2.56 1.00
N SER A 472 9.67 -2.53 2.12
CA SER A 472 10.27 -2.87 3.41
C SER A 472 10.66 -4.35 3.47
N ILE A 473 11.79 -4.66 4.12
CA ILE A 473 12.18 -6.05 4.42
C ILE A 473 11.52 -6.58 5.70
N TYR A 474 10.83 -5.70 6.45
CA TYR A 474 10.24 -6.00 7.74
C TYR A 474 8.72 -6.06 7.63
N GLU A 475 8.10 -6.84 8.51
CA GLU A 475 6.63 -6.91 8.58
C GLU A 475 6.04 -5.67 9.26
N LEU A 476 4.77 -5.42 8.98
CA LEU A 476 4.11 -4.16 9.35
C LEU A 476 3.89 -4.03 10.86
N SER A 477 3.71 -5.16 11.55
CA SER A 477 3.38 -5.18 12.97
C SER A 477 3.78 -6.49 13.63
N CYS A 478 3.76 -6.50 14.97
CA CYS A 478 3.91 -7.73 15.74
C CYS A 478 2.80 -8.75 15.43
N GLU A 479 1.58 -8.28 15.10
CA GLU A 479 0.46 -9.16 14.73
C GLU A 479 0.78 -9.92 13.44
N ALA A 480 1.30 -9.22 12.42
CA ALA A 480 1.73 -9.84 11.17
C ALA A 480 2.77 -10.95 11.41
N TYR A 481 3.79 -10.71 12.25
CA TYR A 481 4.77 -11.73 12.60
C TYR A 481 4.17 -12.96 13.32
N LYS A 482 3.17 -12.78 14.19
CA LYS A 482 2.47 -13.91 14.85
C LYS A 482 1.82 -14.82 13.79
N HIS A 483 1.16 -14.25 12.79
CA HIS A 483 0.51 -15.01 11.71
C HIS A 483 1.50 -15.69 10.75
N LEU A 484 2.77 -15.28 10.76
CA LEU A 484 3.87 -16.00 10.10
C LEU A 484 4.51 -17.09 10.97
N GLY A 485 3.96 -17.35 12.16
CA GLY A 485 4.45 -18.38 13.09
C GLY A 485 5.72 -18.00 13.84
N LYS A 486 6.02 -16.71 13.99
CA LYS A 486 7.14 -16.23 14.84
C LYS A 486 6.76 -16.25 16.32
N ALA A 487 7.76 -16.33 17.20
CA ALA A 487 7.59 -16.37 18.66
C ALA A 487 7.87 -15.01 19.31
N THR A 488 7.50 -14.83 20.59
CA THR A 488 7.82 -13.64 21.39
C THR A 488 9.31 -13.27 21.32
N GLY A 489 9.63 -12.00 21.12
CA GLY A 489 11.01 -11.52 20.96
C GLY A 489 11.11 -10.07 20.50
N SER A 490 12.34 -9.63 20.22
CA SER A 490 12.59 -8.31 19.63
C SER A 490 12.56 -8.38 18.11
N TYR A 491 11.76 -7.53 17.47
CA TYR A 491 11.60 -7.49 16.02
C TYR A 491 11.73 -6.06 15.50
N TRP A 492 12.16 -5.94 14.25
CA TRP A 492 11.98 -4.72 13.48
C TRP A 492 10.61 -4.79 12.83
N ILE A 493 9.81 -3.73 12.99
CA ILE A 493 8.53 -3.55 12.32
C ILE A 493 8.58 -2.27 11.49
N ASP A 494 7.78 -2.26 10.44
CA ASP A 494 7.63 -1.10 9.55
C ASP A 494 6.14 -0.74 9.40
N PRO A 495 5.57 0.07 10.31
CA PRO A 495 4.14 0.31 10.37
C PRO A 495 3.56 0.90 9.08
N ASP A 496 4.32 1.73 8.38
CA ASP A 496 3.89 2.35 7.12
C ASP A 496 4.40 1.64 5.86
N GLY A 497 5.31 0.65 5.99
CA GLY A 497 5.74 -0.19 4.88
C GLY A 497 6.54 0.62 3.87
N SER A 498 6.05 0.78 2.64
CA SER A 498 6.65 1.67 1.62
C SER A 498 6.33 3.17 1.83
N GLY A 499 5.99 3.56 3.06
CA GLY A 499 5.66 4.93 3.43
C GLY A 499 6.89 5.77 3.76
N ALA A 500 6.70 6.93 4.38
CA ALA A 500 7.81 7.85 4.66
C ALA A 500 8.58 7.53 5.95
N LEU A 501 8.02 6.72 6.85
CA LEU A 501 8.63 6.39 8.13
C LEU A 501 9.62 5.23 7.96
N GLY A 502 10.76 5.33 8.64
CA GLY A 502 11.70 4.21 8.67
C GLY A 502 11.21 3.09 9.58
N PRO A 503 11.80 1.88 9.45
CA PRO A 503 11.52 0.78 10.36
C PRO A 503 12.00 1.09 11.78
N LEU A 504 11.33 0.52 12.77
CA LEU A 504 11.70 0.67 14.17
C LEU A 504 11.80 -0.67 14.88
N LYS A 505 12.60 -0.71 15.95
CA LYS A 505 12.78 -1.90 16.76
C LYS A 505 11.81 -1.89 17.94
N VAL A 506 11.04 -2.97 18.09
CA VAL A 506 10.04 -3.16 19.16
C VAL A 506 10.23 -4.51 19.84
N TYR A 507 9.66 -4.65 21.03
CA TYR A 507 9.51 -5.95 21.68
C TYR A 507 8.08 -6.46 21.48
N CYS A 508 7.94 -7.61 20.81
CA CYS A 508 6.66 -8.26 20.54
C CYS A 508 6.42 -9.39 21.55
N GLU A 509 5.40 -9.26 22.39
CA GLU A 509 4.93 -10.31 23.29
C GLU A 509 3.68 -10.96 22.70
N MET A 510 3.86 -12.13 22.09
CA MET A 510 2.85 -12.87 21.34
C MET A 510 2.27 -13.99 22.24
N THR A 511 1.04 -13.80 22.72
CA THR A 511 0.27 -14.81 23.45
C THR A 511 -0.82 -15.40 22.56
N GLU A 512 -1.50 -16.49 22.98
CA GLU A 512 -2.61 -17.07 22.22
C GLU A 512 -3.70 -16.03 21.94
N ASP A 513 -4.06 -15.24 22.96
CA ASP A 513 -5.18 -14.28 22.90
C ASP A 513 -4.79 -12.89 22.40
N LYS A 514 -3.58 -12.39 22.76
CA LYS A 514 -3.17 -11.00 22.48
C LYS A 514 -1.73 -10.88 22.00
N VAL A 515 -1.47 -9.91 21.12
CA VAL A 515 -0.12 -9.52 20.70
C VAL A 515 0.17 -8.11 21.17
N TRP A 516 1.17 -7.98 22.04
CA TRP A 516 1.62 -6.70 22.56
C TRP A 516 2.87 -6.21 21.84
N THR A 517 2.83 -4.97 21.38
CA THR A 517 3.95 -4.19 20.87
C THR A 517 4.43 -3.25 21.97
N THR A 518 5.69 -3.39 22.38
CA THR A 518 6.27 -2.58 23.47
C THR A 518 7.40 -1.70 22.95
N VAL A 519 7.30 -0.39 23.23
CA VAL A 519 8.31 0.64 22.88
C VAL A 519 8.94 1.20 24.16
N HIS A 520 10.26 1.08 24.26
CA HIS A 520 11.01 1.49 25.45
C HIS A 520 11.54 2.92 25.34
N HIS A 521 11.72 3.56 26.50
CA HIS A 521 12.38 4.86 26.69
C HIS A 521 13.61 4.73 27.61
N ASP A 522 14.40 5.79 27.72
CA ASP A 522 15.67 5.85 28.45
C ASP A 522 15.54 6.07 29.97
N LEU A 523 14.39 6.52 30.47
CA LEU A 523 14.20 6.73 31.91
C LEU A 523 14.37 5.43 32.73
N GLN A 524 15.28 5.46 33.70
CA GLN A 524 15.55 4.34 34.60
C GLN A 524 14.36 4.03 35.51
N GLU A 525 14.23 2.77 35.91
CA GLU A 525 13.25 2.36 36.91
C GLU A 525 13.54 3.07 38.25
N ARG A 526 12.54 3.73 38.84
CA ARG A 526 12.66 4.53 40.08
C ARG A 526 13.70 5.66 40.01
N PHE A 527 13.53 6.57 39.06
CA PHE A 527 14.34 7.77 38.91
C PHE A 527 14.13 8.77 40.08
N SER A 528 15.19 9.06 40.83
CA SER A 528 15.19 10.10 41.87
C SER A 528 15.18 11.49 41.25
N VAL A 529 14.17 12.29 41.60
CA VAL A 529 13.98 13.64 41.06
C VAL A 529 14.85 14.63 41.83
N VAL A 530 15.85 15.22 41.16
CA VAL A 530 16.76 16.21 41.73
C VAL A 530 16.54 17.57 41.06
N SER A 531 16.34 18.63 41.86
CA SER A 531 16.27 19.99 41.32
C SER A 531 17.65 20.63 41.25
N ASN A 532 18.13 20.89 40.03
CA ASN A 532 19.41 21.59 39.77
C ASN A 532 19.22 23.05 39.32
N ARG A 533 17.99 23.58 39.29
CA ARG A 533 17.69 24.95 38.84
C ARG A 533 17.04 25.77 39.97
N PRO A 534 17.22 27.10 39.98
CA PRO A 534 16.48 28.00 40.88
C PRO A 534 14.97 28.06 40.57
N GLU A 535 14.53 27.49 39.44
CA GLU A 535 13.13 27.30 39.10
C GLU A 535 12.51 26.21 39.97
N LYS A 536 11.31 26.47 40.51
CA LYS A 536 10.61 25.61 41.48
C LYS A 536 10.14 24.24 40.91
N HIS A 537 10.55 23.82 39.71
CA HIS A 537 10.09 22.58 39.08
C HIS A 537 11.25 21.82 38.41
N ALA A 538 11.27 20.48 38.54
CA ALA A 538 12.11 19.59 37.75
C ALA A 538 11.37 19.14 36.48
N LEU A 539 12.09 19.18 35.35
CA LEU A 539 11.61 18.73 34.06
C LEU A 539 12.30 17.42 33.71
N ILE A 540 11.52 16.35 33.54
CA ILE A 540 12.00 15.02 33.16
C ILE A 540 11.48 14.72 31.77
N GLN A 541 12.37 14.73 30.78
CA GLN A 541 12.05 14.38 29.39
C GLN A 541 12.35 12.90 29.15
N LEU A 542 11.46 12.21 28.43
CA LEU A 542 11.61 10.80 28.09
C LEU A 542 12.01 10.68 26.62
N ASN A 543 13.16 10.08 26.35
CA ASN A 543 13.60 9.79 24.99
C ASN A 543 13.26 8.34 24.65
N TYR A 544 12.37 8.16 23.69
CA TYR A 544 12.01 6.85 23.19
C TYR A 544 13.02 6.34 22.17
N SER A 545 13.09 5.02 22.04
CA SER A 545 13.86 4.33 20.99
C SER A 545 13.32 4.56 19.57
N ALA A 546 12.18 5.22 19.42
CA ALA A 546 11.49 5.51 18.16
C ALA A 546 11.09 6.99 18.08
N THR A 547 10.89 7.49 16.86
CA THR A 547 10.45 8.87 16.62
C THR A 547 8.97 9.07 17.01
N ALA A 548 8.55 10.32 17.20
CA ALA A 548 7.16 10.62 17.53
C ALA A 548 6.18 10.12 16.46
N ASP A 549 6.53 10.25 15.18
CA ASP A 549 5.70 9.81 14.06
C ASP A 549 5.58 8.28 13.99
N GLN A 550 6.69 7.57 14.25
CA GLN A 550 6.69 6.10 14.36
C GLN A 550 5.78 5.60 15.49
N ILE A 551 5.83 6.26 16.67
CA ILE A 551 4.96 5.91 17.79
C ILE A 551 3.51 6.26 17.48
N SER A 552 3.26 7.36 16.76
CA SER A 552 1.93 7.74 16.30
C SER A 552 1.33 6.67 15.36
N ALA A 553 2.12 6.08 14.46
CA ALA A 553 1.68 4.99 13.59
C ALA A 553 1.29 3.72 14.37
N ILE A 554 2.06 3.36 15.40
CA ILE A 554 1.76 2.21 16.28
C ILE A 554 0.51 2.48 17.12
N THR A 555 0.42 3.64 17.76
CA THR A 555 -0.75 4.00 18.58
C THR A 555 -2.00 4.16 17.72
N GLY A 556 -1.88 4.69 16.51
CA GLY A 556 -3.00 4.84 15.57
C GLY A 556 -3.62 3.51 15.18
N SER A 557 -2.80 2.53 14.77
CA SER A 557 -3.25 1.20 14.35
C SER A 557 -3.68 0.28 15.51
N ALA A 558 -3.22 0.54 16.73
CA ALA A 558 -3.55 -0.28 17.89
C ALA A 558 -5.01 -0.12 18.34
N GLU A 559 -5.61 -1.22 18.81
CA GLU A 559 -6.94 -1.22 19.43
C GLU A 559 -6.88 -0.60 20.84
N TYR A 560 -5.82 -0.91 21.59
CA TYR A 560 -5.63 -0.45 22.96
C TYR A 560 -4.16 -0.19 23.24
N CYS A 561 -3.89 0.88 23.99
CA CYS A 561 -2.55 1.21 24.47
C CYS A 561 -2.59 1.57 25.96
N GLU A 562 -1.55 1.16 26.68
CA GLU A 562 -1.35 1.48 28.08
C GLU A 562 0.10 1.86 28.39
N GLN A 563 0.25 2.67 29.43
CA GLN A 563 1.55 3.01 29.99
C GLN A 563 1.46 3.13 31.50
N PHE A 564 2.40 2.51 32.21
CA PHE A 564 2.44 2.58 33.67
C PHE A 564 3.10 3.87 34.14
N ILE A 565 2.53 4.51 35.15
CA ILE A 565 3.14 5.67 35.82
C ILE A 565 3.01 5.55 37.33
N SER A 566 4.08 5.93 38.04
CA SER A 566 4.16 5.87 39.50
C SER A 566 4.95 7.03 40.06
N TYR A 567 4.43 7.63 41.12
CA TYR A 567 5.08 8.68 41.89
C TYR A 567 5.20 8.22 43.34
N SER A 568 6.43 8.09 43.81
CA SER A 568 6.77 7.85 45.21
C SER A 568 7.27 9.14 45.83
N CYS A 569 6.80 9.47 47.02
CA CYS A 569 6.98 10.79 47.59
C CYS A 569 7.21 10.73 49.11
N LYS A 570 7.98 11.70 49.61
CA LYS A 570 8.18 11.99 51.02
C LYS A 570 8.27 13.50 51.16
N LEU A 571 7.39 14.10 51.97
CA LEU A 571 7.27 15.56 52.08
C LEU A 571 7.16 16.27 50.71
N SER A 572 6.42 15.66 49.78
CA SER A 572 6.29 16.12 48.39
C SER A 572 4.89 15.77 47.86
N ARG A 573 4.16 16.76 47.35
CA ARG A 573 2.78 16.63 46.88
C ARG A 573 2.70 16.45 45.36
N LEU A 574 1.67 15.74 44.89
CA LEU A 574 1.46 15.41 43.48
C LEU A 574 0.42 16.36 42.86
N LEU A 575 -0.87 16.19 43.17
CA LEU A 575 -1.98 16.99 42.63
C LEU A 575 -2.45 18.09 43.59
N ASN A 576 -1.91 18.15 44.81
CA ASN A 576 -2.23 19.10 45.87
C ASN A 576 -3.62 18.87 46.52
N THR A 577 -4.29 19.92 47.00
CA THR A 577 -5.62 19.84 47.62
C THR A 577 -6.73 19.87 46.56
N PRO A 578 -7.97 19.42 46.88
CA PRO A 578 -9.12 19.49 45.96
C PRO A 578 -9.39 20.86 45.32
N GLU A 579 -9.05 21.97 46.00
CA GLU A 579 -9.18 23.34 45.47
C GLU A 579 -7.84 23.96 45.02
N GLY A 580 -6.72 23.24 45.15
CA GLY A 580 -5.38 23.75 44.89
C GLY A 580 -4.89 23.41 43.48
N ASN A 581 -3.97 24.23 42.95
CA ASN A 581 -3.31 23.91 41.68
C ASN A 581 -2.40 22.68 41.82
N PRO A 582 -2.37 21.77 40.85
CA PRO A 582 -1.48 20.61 40.83
C PRO A 582 0.00 21.00 40.78
N TYR A 583 0.84 20.28 41.52
CA TYR A 583 2.30 20.48 41.52
C TYR A 583 3.02 19.65 40.45
N THR A 584 2.44 18.52 40.07
CA THR A 584 3.01 17.57 39.12
C THR A 584 2.00 17.27 38.03
N TRP A 585 2.46 17.25 36.78
CA TRP A 585 1.67 16.86 35.61
C TRP A 585 2.57 16.18 34.59
N TRP A 586 1.96 15.46 33.66
CA TRP A 586 2.66 14.86 32.54
C TRP A 586 2.17 15.45 31.23
N ILE A 587 3.00 15.34 30.19
CA ILE A 587 2.73 15.83 28.85
C ILE A 587 2.71 14.63 27.90
N GLY A 588 1.65 14.57 27.08
CA GLY A 588 1.42 13.52 26.10
C GLY A 588 1.89 13.86 24.69
N ARG A 589 1.56 12.99 23.72
CA ARG A 589 2.00 13.14 22.32
C ARG A 589 1.55 14.45 21.63
N ALA A 590 0.43 15.03 22.05
CA ALA A 590 -0.09 16.29 21.51
C ALA A 590 0.51 17.54 22.18
N ASN A 591 1.57 17.38 22.97
CA ASN A 591 2.20 18.44 23.76
C ASN A 591 1.24 19.17 24.73
N GLU A 592 0.23 18.45 25.19
CA GLU A 592 -0.81 18.94 26.09
C GLU A 592 -0.57 18.48 27.54
N LYS A 593 -1.01 19.29 28.53
CA LYS A 593 -0.80 19.01 29.95
C LYS A 593 -1.92 18.15 30.51
N HIS A 594 -1.57 17.07 31.17
CA HIS A 594 -2.51 16.16 31.82
C HIS A 594 -2.33 16.12 33.34
N TYR A 595 -3.44 16.36 34.04
CA TYR A 595 -3.50 16.41 35.51
C TYR A 595 -4.16 15.19 36.14
N TYR A 596 -4.54 14.20 35.33
CA TYR A 596 -4.96 12.90 35.84
C TYR A 596 -3.73 11.99 35.99
N TRP A 597 -3.74 11.14 37.00
CA TRP A 597 -2.65 10.21 37.28
C TRP A 597 -3.06 8.76 36.99
N GLY A 598 -2.12 7.83 37.09
CA GLY A 598 -2.36 6.41 36.83
C GLY A 598 -3.58 5.87 37.59
N GLY A 599 -4.47 5.18 36.87
CA GLY A 599 -5.74 4.66 37.39
C GLY A 599 -6.90 5.68 37.46
N SER A 600 -6.71 6.90 36.96
CA SER A 600 -7.75 7.93 36.80
C SER A 600 -7.98 8.25 35.31
N GLY A 601 -9.16 8.81 34.99
CA GLY A 601 -9.54 9.18 33.63
C GLY A 601 -9.23 10.64 33.27
N PRO A 602 -9.21 11.00 31.97
CA PRO A 602 -9.06 12.38 31.51
C PRO A 602 -10.01 13.36 32.20
N GLY A 603 -9.51 14.55 32.54
CA GLY A 603 -10.28 15.60 33.22
C GLY A 603 -10.50 15.36 34.72
N ILE A 604 -10.11 14.20 35.26
CA ILE A 604 -10.30 13.87 36.68
C ILE A 604 -8.98 14.05 37.45
N GLN A 605 -8.89 15.12 38.25
CA GLN A 605 -7.75 15.44 39.11
C GLN A 605 -7.74 14.59 40.39
N LYS A 606 -7.72 13.26 40.23
CA LYS A 606 -7.60 12.29 41.31
C LYS A 606 -6.61 11.20 40.93
N CYS A 607 -6.06 10.52 41.92
CA CYS A 607 -5.33 9.26 41.74
C CYS A 607 -6.28 8.07 41.89
N ALA A 608 -5.81 6.86 41.55
CA ALA A 608 -6.57 5.61 41.70
C ALA A 608 -7.26 5.50 43.08
N CYS A 609 -6.54 5.79 44.17
CA CYS A 609 -7.12 5.70 45.52
C CYS A 609 -8.27 6.70 45.77
N GLY A 610 -8.25 7.84 45.09
CA GLY A 610 -9.26 8.88 45.19
C GLY A 610 -10.53 8.53 44.41
N ILE A 611 -10.40 7.71 43.35
CA ILE A 611 -11.53 7.12 42.61
C ILE A 611 -12.16 6.01 43.44
N GLU A 612 -11.34 5.11 43.98
CA GLU A 612 -11.77 3.96 44.79
C GLU A 612 -12.20 4.34 46.22
N ARG A 613 -11.97 5.60 46.63
CA ARG A 613 -12.22 6.13 47.98
C ARG A 613 -11.51 5.36 49.10
N ASN A 614 -10.30 4.89 48.83
CA ASN A 614 -9.46 4.12 49.77
C ASN A 614 -8.09 4.76 50.03
N CYS A 615 -7.89 6.05 49.72
CA CYS A 615 -6.68 6.77 50.08
C CYS A 615 -6.44 6.72 51.60
N THR A 616 -5.16 6.71 52.00
CA THR A 616 -4.78 6.59 53.41
C THR A 616 -5.37 7.71 54.28
N ASP A 617 -5.43 8.93 53.75
CA ASP A 617 -6.14 10.06 54.34
C ASP A 617 -7.30 10.43 53.40
N SER A 618 -8.53 10.31 53.90
CA SER A 618 -9.75 10.52 53.11
C SER A 618 -9.99 11.98 52.71
N ARG A 619 -9.21 12.92 53.23
CA ARG A 619 -9.28 14.35 52.87
C ARG A 619 -8.57 14.69 51.55
N TYR A 620 -7.72 13.79 51.05
CA TYR A 620 -6.91 14.00 49.86
C TYR A 620 -7.31 13.03 48.74
N TYR A 621 -7.06 13.43 47.49
CA TYR A 621 -7.38 12.62 46.31
C TYR A 621 -6.21 11.74 45.82
N CYS A 622 -5.03 11.90 46.42
CA CYS A 622 -3.84 11.07 46.24
C CYS A 622 -3.12 10.88 47.58
N ASN A 623 -2.41 9.76 47.76
CA ASN A 623 -1.67 9.48 48.99
C ASN A 623 -0.49 10.45 49.20
N CYS A 624 0.13 10.92 48.11
CA CYS A 624 1.24 11.87 48.16
C CYS A 624 0.82 13.29 48.57
N ASP A 625 -0.45 13.63 48.39
CA ASP A 625 -0.95 14.97 48.74
C ASP A 625 -1.10 15.17 50.27
N ALA A 626 -1.06 14.08 51.04
CA ALA A 626 -1.04 14.11 52.51
C ALA A 626 0.28 14.64 53.12
N ASP A 627 1.28 14.95 52.29
CA ASP A 627 2.56 15.56 52.69
C ASP A 627 3.27 14.84 53.85
N SER A 628 3.30 13.50 53.77
CA SER A 628 3.76 12.64 54.87
C SER A 628 5.29 12.59 54.98
N LYS A 629 5.80 12.46 56.22
CA LYS A 629 7.21 12.12 56.49
C LYS A 629 7.56 10.66 56.16
N GLN A 630 6.55 9.80 56.08
CA GLN A 630 6.69 8.42 55.61
C GLN A 630 6.56 8.40 54.08
N GLU A 631 7.27 7.49 53.42
CA GLU A 631 7.17 7.35 51.96
C GLU A 631 5.76 6.90 51.58
N ARG A 632 5.12 7.65 50.68
CA ARG A 632 3.83 7.33 50.08
C ARG A 632 4.00 7.11 48.59
N LYS A 633 2.99 6.51 47.96
CA LYS A 633 3.03 6.15 46.54
C LYS A 633 1.64 6.28 45.92
N ASP A 634 1.59 6.86 44.74
CA ASP A 634 0.42 6.82 43.85
C ASP A 634 0.86 6.30 42.48
N SER A 635 0.19 5.25 42.01
CA SER A 635 0.54 4.57 40.76
C SER A 635 -0.68 3.98 40.06
N GLY A 636 -0.56 3.78 38.75
CA GLY A 636 -1.55 3.05 37.96
C GLY A 636 -1.23 3.11 36.47
N LEU A 637 -2.16 2.60 35.66
CA LEU A 637 -2.07 2.63 34.20
C LEU A 637 -2.73 3.90 33.65
N LEU A 638 -2.08 4.49 32.66
CA LEU A 638 -2.65 5.45 31.73
C LEU A 638 -3.11 4.65 30.51
N SER A 639 -4.39 4.70 30.15
CA SER A 639 -4.98 3.86 29.08
C SER A 639 -5.65 4.66 27.97
N TYR A 640 -5.59 5.98 28.03
CA TYR A 640 -6.18 6.84 27.00
C TYR A 640 -5.22 7.02 25.84
N LYS A 641 -5.40 6.18 24.81
CA LYS A 641 -4.54 6.07 23.61
C LYS A 641 -4.19 7.43 22.99
N GLU A 642 -5.16 8.33 22.89
CA GLU A 642 -4.98 9.61 22.20
C GLU A 642 -3.98 10.56 22.89
N HIS A 643 -3.69 10.34 24.18
CA HIS A 643 -2.72 11.13 24.94
C HIS A 643 -1.34 10.47 25.03
N LEU A 644 -1.26 9.15 24.85
CA LEU A 644 -0.02 8.38 24.99
C LEU A 644 0.88 8.55 23.76
N PRO A 645 2.21 8.41 23.90
CA PRO A 645 2.97 8.14 25.13
C PRO A 645 3.18 9.36 26.03
N VAL A 646 3.61 9.12 27.27
CA VAL A 646 4.18 10.14 28.16
C VAL A 646 5.53 10.59 27.59
N ILE A 647 5.63 11.84 27.13
CA ILE A 647 6.88 12.41 26.56
C ILE A 647 7.67 13.22 27.59
N GLN A 648 6.99 13.77 28.59
CA GLN A 648 7.61 14.58 29.64
C GLN A 648 6.79 14.51 30.93
N VAL A 649 7.47 14.58 32.08
CA VAL A 649 6.84 14.77 33.40
C VAL A 649 7.48 15.98 34.08
N THR A 650 6.64 16.88 34.58
CA THR A 650 7.06 18.06 35.34
C THR A 650 6.70 17.87 36.81
N VAL A 651 7.67 18.04 37.72
CA VAL A 651 7.51 17.82 39.17
C VAL A 651 7.86 19.09 39.94
N GLY A 652 6.91 19.65 40.70
CA GLY A 652 7.08 20.95 41.39
C GLY A 652 7.48 20.91 42.87
N ASP A 653 6.91 20.02 43.70
CA ASP A 653 7.02 20.13 45.17
C ASP A 653 8.26 19.41 45.75
N ILE A 654 9.46 19.75 45.26
CA ILE A 654 10.72 19.06 45.58
C ILE A 654 11.82 19.99 46.13
N GLY A 655 11.52 21.27 46.31
CA GLY A 655 12.47 22.27 46.79
C GLY A 655 12.51 22.42 48.32
N ARG A 656 11.76 21.61 49.08
CA ARG A 656 11.62 21.74 50.54
C ARG A 656 12.69 20.92 51.27
N PRO A 657 13.26 21.39 52.39
CA PRO A 657 14.22 20.58 53.16
C PRO A 657 13.61 19.24 53.58
N GLY A 658 14.21 18.14 53.13
CA GLY A 658 13.74 16.77 53.41
C GLY A 658 12.68 16.22 52.46
N SER A 659 12.28 16.97 51.41
CA SER A 659 11.44 16.44 50.33
C SER A 659 12.22 15.49 49.44
N ASP A 660 11.65 14.31 49.16
CA ASP A 660 12.19 13.31 48.24
C ASP A 660 11.06 12.83 47.33
N ALA A 661 11.36 12.69 46.04
CA ALA A 661 10.40 12.23 45.03
C ALA A 661 11.10 11.29 44.06
N LYS A 662 10.46 10.16 43.76
CA LYS A 662 10.92 9.17 42.81
C LYS A 662 9.83 8.90 41.78
N LEU A 663 10.18 9.05 40.51
CA LEU A 663 9.29 8.84 39.39
C LEU A 663 9.59 7.48 38.74
N THR A 664 8.57 6.76 38.31
CA THR A 664 8.72 5.60 37.43
C THR A 664 7.69 5.72 36.32
N VAL A 665 8.18 5.68 35.08
CA VAL A 665 7.35 5.56 33.88
C VAL A 665 7.74 4.24 33.23
N GLY A 666 6.75 3.42 32.92
CA GLY A 666 6.94 2.16 32.20
C GLY A 666 6.97 2.38 30.69
N PRO A 667 7.36 1.35 29.90
CA PRO A 667 7.33 1.46 28.44
C PRO A 667 5.89 1.61 27.93
N LEU A 668 5.75 2.15 26.72
CA LEU A 668 4.47 2.18 26.02
C LEU A 668 4.14 0.76 25.53
N ARG A 669 2.97 0.24 25.89
CA ARG A 669 2.50 -1.08 25.47
C ARG A 669 1.19 -0.94 24.70
N CYS A 670 1.14 -1.43 23.47
CA CYS A 670 -0.05 -1.40 22.63
C CYS A 670 -0.40 -2.82 22.15
N HIS A 671 -1.68 -3.15 22.01
CA HIS A 671 -2.11 -4.41 21.42
C HIS A 671 -3.25 -4.23 20.43
N GLY A 672 -3.42 -5.23 19.56
CA GLY A 672 -4.35 -5.20 18.44
C GLY A 672 -3.77 -4.45 17.24
N ASP A 673 -4.31 -4.76 16.06
CA ASP A 673 -3.89 -4.16 14.80
C ASP A 673 -5.12 -3.99 13.90
N GLN A 674 -5.72 -2.80 13.94
CA GLN A 674 -6.89 -2.46 13.15
C GLN A 674 -6.58 -2.52 11.65
N ASN A 675 -5.36 -2.23 11.23
CA ASN A 675 -4.97 -2.26 9.81
C ASN A 675 -4.87 -3.71 9.28
N TYR A 676 -4.39 -4.64 10.11
CA TYR A 676 -4.32 -6.06 9.75
C TYR A 676 -5.71 -6.70 9.70
N TRP A 677 -6.62 -6.34 10.61
CA TRP A 677 -7.95 -6.94 10.70
C TRP A 677 -9.02 -6.26 9.84
N ASN A 678 -8.77 -5.03 9.37
CA ASN A 678 -9.63 -4.26 8.47
C ASN A 678 -10.05 -5.07 7.23
N ALA A 679 -11.32 -5.50 7.20
CA ALA A 679 -11.86 -6.38 6.16
C ALA A 679 -13.24 -5.96 5.66
N ALA A 680 -13.54 -6.32 4.41
CA ALA A 680 -14.86 -6.20 3.80
C ALA A 680 -15.25 -7.48 3.06
N SER A 681 -16.54 -7.82 3.12
CA SER A 681 -17.16 -8.95 2.44
C SER A 681 -18.03 -8.48 1.27
N PHE A 682 -17.73 -8.95 0.07
CA PHE A 682 -18.46 -8.68 -1.18
C PHE A 682 -19.42 -9.83 -1.46
N ILE A 683 -20.73 -9.56 -1.38
CA ILE A 683 -21.77 -10.60 -1.37
C ILE A 683 -22.44 -10.74 -2.74
N THR A 684 -22.30 -9.72 -3.60
CA THR A 684 -22.91 -9.72 -4.94
C THR A 684 -21.86 -9.40 -5.99
N PRO A 685 -21.94 -9.94 -7.23
CA PRO A 685 -20.97 -9.62 -8.28
C PRO A 685 -21.00 -8.15 -8.72
N SER A 686 -22.02 -7.40 -8.30
CA SER A 686 -22.18 -5.96 -8.56
C SER A 686 -21.74 -5.08 -7.39
N SER A 687 -21.34 -5.66 -6.25
CA SER A 687 -20.94 -4.86 -5.08
C SER A 687 -19.48 -4.43 -5.20
N TYR A 688 -19.21 -3.17 -4.91
CA TYR A 688 -17.87 -2.60 -4.92
C TYR A 688 -17.73 -1.50 -3.87
N LEU A 689 -16.52 -1.31 -3.39
CA LEU A 689 -16.11 -0.11 -2.66
C LEU A 689 -15.42 0.84 -3.64
N HIS A 690 -15.52 2.14 -3.38
CA HIS A 690 -14.76 3.13 -4.15
C HIS A 690 -14.03 4.10 -3.22
N PHE A 691 -12.83 4.46 -3.65
CA PHE A 691 -11.90 5.37 -2.98
C PHE A 691 -11.45 6.48 -3.94
N SER A 692 -10.71 7.46 -3.41
CA SER A 692 -10.04 8.47 -4.23
C SER A 692 -9.08 7.81 -5.23
N THR A 693 -8.84 8.48 -6.35
CA THR A 693 -7.89 8.05 -7.38
C THR A 693 -6.54 7.72 -6.77
N PHE A 694 -6.02 6.55 -7.12
CA PHE A 694 -4.73 6.07 -6.62
C PHE A 694 -3.59 6.98 -7.08
N GLN A 695 -2.76 7.41 -6.13
CA GLN A 695 -1.60 8.27 -6.37
C GLN A 695 -0.34 7.39 -6.45
N GLY A 696 -0.05 6.86 -7.63
CA GLY A 696 1.05 5.93 -7.87
C GLY A 696 1.73 6.12 -9.23
N GLU A 697 2.11 7.36 -9.54
CA GLU A 697 2.66 7.73 -10.86
C GLU A 697 3.94 6.92 -11.20
N THR A 698 4.94 6.94 -10.32
CA THR A 698 6.27 6.33 -10.56
C THR A 698 6.48 5.00 -9.83
N SER A 699 5.75 4.79 -8.73
CA SER A 699 5.78 3.56 -7.95
C SER A 699 4.38 3.21 -7.43
N ALA A 700 4.08 1.92 -7.41
CA ALA A 700 2.84 1.34 -6.94
C ALA A 700 3.16 0.02 -6.21
N ASP A 701 3.07 0.01 -4.88
CA ASP A 701 3.02 -1.19 -4.04
C ASP A 701 1.58 -1.42 -3.59
N ILE A 702 1.05 -2.59 -3.89
CA ILE A 702 -0.30 -3.01 -3.55
C ILE A 702 -0.22 -4.35 -2.83
N SER A 703 -0.76 -4.41 -1.61
CA SER A 703 -0.84 -5.65 -0.85
C SER A 703 -2.20 -5.82 -0.20
N PHE A 704 -2.71 -7.05 -0.19
CA PHE A 704 -3.94 -7.42 0.49
C PHE A 704 -4.04 -8.92 0.70
N TYR A 705 -4.99 -9.32 1.54
CA TYR A 705 -5.43 -10.70 1.66
C TYR A 705 -6.80 -10.87 1.02
N PHE A 706 -7.03 -11.99 0.35
CA PHE A 706 -8.36 -12.37 -0.12
C PHE A 706 -8.74 -13.77 0.36
N LYS A 707 -10.05 -14.00 0.47
CA LYS A 707 -10.65 -15.30 0.76
C LYS A 707 -11.90 -15.46 -0.09
N THR A 708 -12.00 -16.54 -0.86
CA THR A 708 -13.12 -16.76 -1.77
C THR A 708 -13.40 -18.24 -2.03
N SER A 709 -14.61 -18.53 -2.49
CA SER A 709 -14.99 -19.81 -3.12
C SER A 709 -15.34 -19.66 -4.61
N ALA A 710 -15.32 -18.43 -5.14
CA ALA A 710 -15.53 -18.15 -6.56
C ALA A 710 -14.26 -18.45 -7.38
N SER A 711 -14.44 -18.87 -8.63
CA SER A 711 -13.34 -19.18 -9.55
C SER A 711 -12.70 -17.95 -10.20
N ASP A 712 -13.38 -16.81 -10.18
CA ASP A 712 -12.99 -15.61 -10.91
C ASP A 712 -13.55 -14.35 -10.21
N GLY A 713 -12.88 -13.22 -10.41
CA GLY A 713 -13.35 -11.92 -9.92
C GLY A 713 -12.28 -10.84 -9.88
N VAL A 714 -12.68 -9.58 -10.11
CA VAL A 714 -11.75 -8.43 -10.08
C VAL A 714 -11.60 -7.89 -8.65
N PHE A 715 -10.37 -7.89 -8.14
CA PHE A 715 -10.06 -7.38 -6.80
C PHE A 715 -10.09 -5.86 -6.77
N LEU A 716 -9.43 -5.21 -7.72
CA LEU A 716 -9.43 -3.76 -7.84
C LEU A 716 -9.11 -3.30 -9.27
N GLU A 717 -9.58 -2.11 -9.60
CA GLU A 717 -9.41 -1.45 -10.89
C GLU A 717 -9.36 0.07 -10.72
N ASN A 718 -8.41 0.72 -11.38
CA ASN A 718 -8.40 2.18 -11.55
C ASN A 718 -8.01 2.51 -13.00
N LEU A 719 -8.83 3.34 -13.65
CA LEU A 719 -8.72 3.70 -15.07
C LEU A 719 -8.20 5.13 -15.29
N GLY A 720 -7.41 5.29 -16.35
CA GLY A 720 -6.92 6.51 -16.98
C GLY A 720 -7.40 6.60 -18.44
N ASN A 721 -6.73 7.40 -19.29
CA ASN A 721 -7.23 7.67 -20.66
C ASN A 721 -6.93 6.45 -21.54
N THR A 722 -5.66 6.12 -21.59
CA THR A 722 -5.08 4.87 -22.08
C THR A 722 -4.62 3.99 -20.92
N ASP A 723 -4.27 4.63 -19.82
CA ASP A 723 -3.64 4.01 -18.67
C ASP A 723 -4.65 3.26 -17.82
N PHE A 724 -4.20 2.19 -17.16
CA PHE A 724 -5.01 1.52 -16.14
C PHE A 724 -4.12 0.69 -15.22
N ILE A 725 -4.68 0.31 -14.07
CA ILE A 725 -4.10 -0.69 -13.17
C ILE A 725 -5.22 -1.61 -12.67
N LYS A 726 -5.00 -2.91 -12.74
CA LYS A 726 -6.01 -3.93 -12.44
C LYS A 726 -5.40 -5.20 -11.84
N LEU A 727 -6.02 -5.69 -10.78
CA LEU A 727 -5.71 -6.99 -10.15
C LEU A 727 -6.95 -7.87 -10.14
N GLU A 728 -6.82 -9.12 -10.58
CA GLU A 728 -7.96 -10.05 -10.64
C GLU A 728 -7.57 -11.51 -10.42
N LEU A 729 -8.53 -12.30 -9.96
CA LEU A 729 -8.51 -13.75 -10.04
C LEU A 729 -9.11 -14.15 -11.40
N LYS A 730 -8.28 -14.63 -12.32
CA LYS A 730 -8.72 -15.04 -13.68
C LYS A 730 -9.34 -16.43 -13.69
N SER A 731 -8.82 -17.31 -12.85
CA SER A 731 -9.29 -18.68 -12.68
C SER A 731 -9.02 -19.13 -11.25
N ALA A 732 -9.54 -20.30 -10.86
CA ALA A 732 -9.34 -20.86 -9.53
C ALA A 732 -7.86 -21.00 -9.13
N THR A 733 -6.90 -20.92 -10.06
CA THR A 733 -5.46 -21.04 -9.78
C THR A 733 -4.63 -19.83 -10.20
N ASP A 734 -5.20 -18.90 -10.97
CA ASP A 734 -4.43 -17.89 -11.69
C ASP A 734 -4.81 -16.48 -11.21
N VAL A 735 -3.85 -15.76 -10.59
CA VAL A 735 -3.99 -14.35 -10.23
C VAL A 735 -3.21 -13.51 -11.24
N SER A 736 -3.83 -12.43 -11.72
CA SER A 736 -3.25 -11.55 -12.73
C SER A 736 -3.12 -10.12 -12.22
N PHE A 737 -1.98 -9.51 -12.55
CA PHE A 737 -1.70 -8.09 -12.41
C PHE A 737 -1.50 -7.49 -13.80
N SER A 738 -2.32 -6.51 -14.16
CA SER A 738 -2.28 -5.87 -15.47
C SER A 738 -2.32 -4.35 -15.37
N PHE A 739 -1.60 -3.68 -16.25
CA PHE A 739 -1.54 -2.22 -16.31
C PHE A 739 -1.13 -1.72 -17.69
N ASP A 740 -1.45 -0.46 -17.98
CA ASP A 740 -0.93 0.30 -19.12
C ASP A 740 -0.52 1.68 -18.63
N VAL A 741 0.59 2.18 -19.16
CA VAL A 741 1.21 3.47 -18.81
C VAL A 741 1.45 4.31 -20.08
N GLY A 742 0.84 3.93 -21.19
CA GLY A 742 1.03 4.55 -22.52
C GLY A 742 1.95 3.77 -23.46
N ASN A 743 2.59 2.69 -23.00
CA ASN A 743 3.42 1.82 -23.84
C ASN A 743 2.64 0.61 -24.40
N GLY A 744 1.37 0.45 -24.04
CA GLY A 744 0.54 -0.72 -24.33
C GLY A 744 0.39 -1.62 -23.10
N PRO A 745 -0.64 -2.50 -23.08
CA PRO A 745 -1.02 -3.26 -21.90
C PRO A 745 0.02 -4.34 -21.57
N VAL A 746 0.39 -4.39 -20.30
CA VAL A 746 1.28 -5.39 -19.69
C VAL A 746 0.47 -6.27 -18.73
N GLU A 747 0.68 -7.58 -18.81
CA GLU A 747 0.06 -8.57 -17.90
C GLU A 747 1.15 -9.48 -17.28
N ILE A 748 1.03 -9.72 -15.98
CA ILE A 748 1.84 -10.65 -15.17
C ILE A 748 0.86 -11.62 -14.48
N VAL A 749 1.08 -12.93 -14.63
CA VAL A 749 0.20 -13.95 -14.07
C VAL A 749 0.99 -14.90 -13.18
N VAL A 750 0.54 -15.10 -11.95
CA VAL A 750 1.05 -16.13 -11.04
C VAL A 750 0.06 -17.29 -11.00
N ARG A 751 0.56 -18.50 -11.30
CA ARG A 751 -0.24 -19.74 -11.28
C ARG A 751 0.11 -20.58 -10.05
N SER A 752 -0.90 -20.85 -9.23
CA SER A 752 -0.82 -21.75 -8.08
C SER A 752 -0.99 -23.22 -8.49
N PHE A 753 -0.33 -24.13 -7.77
CA PHE A 753 -0.51 -25.58 -7.94
C PHE A 753 -1.82 -26.10 -7.34
N SER A 754 -2.35 -25.40 -6.34
CA SER A 754 -3.63 -25.70 -5.68
C SER A 754 -4.65 -24.59 -5.96
N PRO A 755 -5.95 -24.90 -6.04
CA PRO A 755 -6.98 -23.87 -6.17
C PRO A 755 -6.92 -22.86 -5.01
N LEU A 756 -6.98 -21.58 -5.34
CA LEU A 756 -6.98 -20.42 -4.42
C LEU A 756 -8.40 -20.02 -3.99
N ASN A 757 -9.41 -20.75 -4.47
CA ASN A 757 -10.82 -20.59 -4.09
C ASN A 757 -11.24 -21.66 -3.06
N ASP A 758 -10.35 -21.94 -2.11
CA ASP A 758 -10.48 -22.97 -1.07
C ASP A 758 -11.11 -22.43 0.24
N ASP A 759 -11.64 -21.21 0.21
CA ASP A 759 -12.15 -20.48 1.36
C ASP A 759 -11.10 -20.24 2.48
N GLN A 760 -9.81 -20.23 2.15
CA GLN A 760 -8.73 -19.78 3.03
C GLN A 760 -8.23 -18.38 2.65
N TRP A 761 -7.45 -17.76 3.55
CA TRP A 761 -6.82 -16.48 3.30
C TRP A 761 -5.55 -16.66 2.47
N HIS A 762 -5.50 -15.99 1.33
CA HIS A 762 -4.33 -15.89 0.46
C HIS A 762 -3.80 -14.45 0.43
N ARG A 763 -2.48 -14.27 0.40
CA ARG A 763 -1.82 -12.95 0.31
C ARG A 763 -1.46 -12.64 -1.13
N VAL A 764 -1.78 -11.43 -1.59
CA VAL A 764 -1.34 -10.91 -2.89
C VAL A 764 -0.47 -9.68 -2.65
N THR A 765 0.70 -9.66 -3.26
CA THR A 765 1.59 -8.50 -3.29
C THR A 765 1.97 -8.20 -4.74
N ALA A 766 1.63 -7.00 -5.19
CA ALA A 766 1.90 -6.53 -6.54
C ALA A 766 2.69 -5.22 -6.46
N GLU A 767 3.78 -5.13 -7.20
CA GLU A 767 4.65 -3.96 -7.22
C GLU A 767 4.85 -3.52 -8.66
N ARG A 768 4.82 -2.22 -8.93
CA ARG A 768 5.27 -1.60 -10.16
C ARG A 768 6.14 -0.41 -9.80
N ASN A 769 7.32 -0.32 -10.38
CA ASN A 769 8.19 0.84 -10.29
C ASN A 769 8.74 1.18 -11.70
N VAL A 770 9.59 2.19 -11.79
CA VAL A 770 10.19 2.63 -13.06
C VAL A 770 11.17 1.62 -13.70
N LYS A 771 11.52 0.54 -12.99
CA LYS A 771 12.46 -0.51 -13.46
C LYS A 771 11.76 -1.82 -13.81
N GLU A 772 10.76 -2.19 -13.04
CA GLU A 772 10.10 -3.48 -13.15
C GLU A 772 8.70 -3.45 -12.54
N ALA A 773 7.90 -4.43 -12.94
CA ALA A 773 6.65 -4.78 -12.29
C ALA A 773 6.69 -6.24 -11.88
N SER A 774 5.96 -6.58 -10.83
CA SER A 774 6.00 -7.91 -10.26
C SER A 774 4.73 -8.28 -9.51
N LEU A 775 4.50 -9.58 -9.40
CA LEU A 775 3.37 -10.16 -8.70
C LEU A 775 3.85 -11.38 -7.89
N GLN A 776 3.38 -11.48 -6.66
CA GLN A 776 3.56 -12.65 -5.80
C GLN A 776 2.24 -12.99 -5.11
N VAL A 777 1.97 -14.28 -5.02
CA VAL A 777 0.81 -14.85 -4.32
C VAL A 777 1.32 -15.83 -3.29
N ASP A 778 0.93 -15.63 -2.03
CA ASP A 778 1.41 -16.38 -0.87
C ASP A 778 2.95 -16.46 -0.80
N GLN A 779 3.50 -17.67 -0.77
CA GLN A 779 4.94 -17.94 -0.78
C GLN A 779 5.42 -18.47 -2.14
N LEU A 780 4.59 -18.32 -3.19
CA LEU A 780 5.00 -18.70 -4.54
C LEU A 780 6.14 -17.79 -5.04
N PRO A 781 6.96 -18.25 -5.99
CA PRO A 781 7.99 -17.42 -6.61
C PRO A 781 7.41 -16.12 -7.15
N LYS A 782 8.12 -15.02 -6.93
CA LYS A 782 7.78 -13.69 -7.46
C LYS A 782 8.00 -13.68 -8.98
N GLU A 783 6.97 -13.36 -9.74
CA GLU A 783 7.06 -13.15 -11.19
C GLU A 783 7.42 -11.69 -11.47
N ILE A 784 8.43 -11.45 -12.32
CA ILE A 784 9.00 -10.12 -12.56
C ILE A 784 9.04 -9.82 -14.07
N ARG A 785 8.62 -8.61 -14.43
CA ARG A 785 8.70 -8.08 -15.79
C ARG A 785 9.42 -6.74 -15.80
N LYS A 786 10.54 -6.68 -16.53
CA LYS A 786 11.35 -5.45 -16.66
C LYS A 786 10.58 -4.37 -17.43
N ALA A 787 10.73 -3.12 -16.99
CA ALA A 787 10.26 -1.95 -17.71
C ALA A 787 11.18 -1.70 -18.94
N PRO A 788 10.62 -1.16 -20.04
CA PRO A 788 11.42 -0.67 -21.17
C PRO A 788 12.43 0.39 -20.73
N SER A 789 13.61 0.43 -21.37
CA SER A 789 14.62 1.48 -21.14
C SER A 789 14.19 2.85 -21.67
N GLU A 790 13.28 2.86 -22.65
CA GLU A 790 12.70 4.05 -23.28
C GLU A 790 11.18 3.90 -23.33
N GLY A 791 10.45 4.99 -23.12
CA GLY A 791 8.98 5.03 -23.13
C GLY A 791 8.39 5.77 -21.93
N HIS A 792 7.08 5.68 -21.78
CA HIS A 792 6.35 6.25 -20.66
C HIS A 792 6.60 5.46 -19.37
N THR A 793 6.80 6.18 -18.27
CA THR A 793 7.05 5.61 -16.94
C THR A 793 6.07 6.09 -15.89
N ARG A 794 5.21 7.08 -16.21
CA ARG A 794 4.21 7.62 -15.29
C ARG A 794 2.86 6.97 -15.56
N LEU A 795 2.17 6.58 -14.50
CA LEU A 795 0.80 6.07 -14.56
C LEU A 795 -0.18 7.21 -14.28
N GLU A 796 -0.91 7.66 -15.29
CA GLU A 796 -1.85 8.78 -15.19
C GLU A 796 -3.30 8.28 -15.06
N LEU A 797 -3.78 8.23 -13.82
CA LEU A 797 -5.14 7.79 -13.48
C LEU A 797 -6.03 9.00 -13.17
N TYR A 798 -7.30 8.97 -13.59
CA TYR A 798 -8.28 10.02 -13.27
C TYR A 798 -9.58 9.50 -12.66
N SER A 799 -9.88 8.22 -12.82
CA SER A 799 -11.09 7.62 -12.25
C SER A 799 -10.92 7.34 -10.75
N GLN A 800 -12.03 7.08 -10.06
CA GLN A 800 -11.99 6.56 -8.70
C GLN A 800 -11.40 5.14 -8.70
N LEU A 801 -10.74 4.76 -7.60
CA LEU A 801 -10.30 3.39 -7.40
C LEU A 801 -11.50 2.53 -7.00
N TYR A 802 -11.79 1.50 -7.79
CA TYR A 802 -12.82 0.51 -7.49
C TYR A 802 -12.18 -0.73 -6.85
N VAL A 803 -12.80 -1.24 -5.79
CA VAL A 803 -12.39 -2.47 -5.10
C VAL A 803 -13.59 -3.41 -5.05
N GLY A 804 -13.41 -4.63 -5.53
CA GLY A 804 -14.44 -5.66 -5.59
C GLY A 804 -15.30 -5.66 -6.86
N ALA A 805 -15.14 -4.69 -7.77
CA ALA A 805 -15.70 -4.78 -9.12
C ALA A 805 -14.89 -3.96 -10.13
N ALA A 806 -15.15 -4.22 -11.42
CA ALA A 806 -14.65 -3.45 -12.55
C ALA A 806 -15.83 -2.93 -13.39
N GLY A 807 -15.64 -1.80 -14.05
CA GLY A 807 -16.65 -1.14 -14.90
C GLY A 807 -17.08 -1.99 -16.10
N GLY A 808 -17.94 -3.00 -15.88
CA GLY A 808 -18.49 -3.89 -16.91
C GLY A 808 -18.14 -5.38 -16.80
N GLN A 809 -17.43 -5.81 -15.74
CA GLN A 809 -17.06 -7.23 -15.52
C GLN A 809 -17.73 -7.82 -14.27
N LYS A 810 -17.62 -9.15 -14.09
CA LYS A 810 -18.06 -9.83 -12.86
C LYS A 810 -17.17 -9.37 -11.70
N GLY A 811 -17.77 -8.70 -10.71
CA GLY A 811 -17.07 -8.31 -9.50
C GLY A 811 -16.65 -9.50 -8.64
N PHE A 812 -15.69 -9.25 -7.77
CA PHE A 812 -15.18 -10.20 -6.81
C PHE A 812 -16.24 -10.57 -5.77
N LEU A 813 -16.27 -11.86 -5.42
CA LEU A 813 -17.12 -12.43 -4.40
C LEU A 813 -16.23 -13.04 -3.33
N GLY A 814 -16.45 -12.69 -2.07
CA GLY A 814 -15.61 -13.16 -0.95
C GLY A 814 -15.17 -12.00 -0.07
N CYS A 815 -14.05 -12.16 0.62
CA CYS A 815 -13.51 -11.16 1.52
C CYS A 815 -12.18 -10.59 1.02
N ILE A 816 -11.99 -9.28 1.19
CA ILE A 816 -10.70 -8.61 1.07
C ILE A 816 -10.35 -8.04 2.45
N ARG A 817 -9.09 -8.19 2.87
CA ARG A 817 -8.59 -7.70 4.15
C ARG A 817 -7.22 -7.04 4.00
N SER A 818 -6.94 -6.06 4.86
CA SER A 818 -5.65 -5.37 4.95
C SER A 818 -5.20 -4.83 3.58
N LEU A 819 -6.13 -4.18 2.86
CA LEU A 819 -5.82 -3.58 1.57
C LEU A 819 -4.97 -2.33 1.76
N ARG A 820 -3.76 -2.38 1.21
CA ARG A 820 -2.76 -1.33 1.30
C ARG A 820 -2.27 -0.93 -0.09
N MET A 821 -2.06 0.36 -0.27
CA MET A 821 -1.51 0.93 -1.50
C MET A 821 -0.50 2.06 -1.17
N ASN A 822 0.76 1.94 -1.59
CA ASN A 822 1.85 2.90 -1.33
C ASN A 822 1.94 3.33 0.13
N GLY A 823 1.98 2.36 1.05
CA GLY A 823 2.04 2.63 2.48
C GLY A 823 0.73 3.08 3.13
N LEU A 824 -0.31 3.44 2.37
CA LEU A 824 -1.62 3.83 2.89
C LEU A 824 -2.56 2.63 3.04
N THR A 825 -3.11 2.44 4.24
CA THR A 825 -4.15 1.43 4.49
C THR A 825 -5.52 2.03 4.14
N LEU A 826 -6.27 1.39 3.24
CA LEU A 826 -7.61 1.83 2.88
C LEU A 826 -8.63 1.25 3.86
N ASP A 827 -9.39 2.09 4.57
CA ASP A 827 -10.40 1.65 5.53
C ASP A 827 -11.59 0.99 4.81
N LEU A 828 -11.57 -0.35 4.77
CA LEU A 828 -12.60 -1.16 4.13
C LEU A 828 -13.84 -1.27 5.02
N GLU A 829 -13.65 -1.32 6.34
CA GLU A 829 -14.73 -1.53 7.30
C GLU A 829 -15.69 -0.35 7.36
N GLU A 830 -15.18 0.87 7.54
CA GLU A 830 -16.01 2.08 7.55
C GLU A 830 -16.69 2.29 6.20
N ARG A 831 -15.98 2.03 5.10
CA ARG A 831 -16.57 2.15 3.75
C ARG A 831 -17.65 1.10 3.50
N ALA A 832 -17.48 -0.12 4.01
CA ALA A 832 -18.45 -1.20 3.87
C ALA A 832 -19.75 -0.92 4.66
N LYS A 833 -19.67 -0.28 5.85
CA LYS A 833 -20.86 0.06 6.66
C LYS A 833 -21.89 0.92 5.90
N VAL A 834 -21.42 1.75 4.96
CA VAL A 834 -22.25 2.68 4.19
C VAL A 834 -22.58 2.20 2.77
N THR A 835 -22.05 1.04 2.34
CA THR A 835 -22.15 0.58 0.94
C THR A 835 -23.07 -0.65 0.81
N PRO A 836 -24.19 -0.56 0.06
CA PRO A 836 -25.07 -1.70 -0.16
C PRO A 836 -24.36 -2.87 -0.86
N GLY A 837 -24.63 -4.10 -0.42
CA GLY A 837 -24.04 -5.32 -1.00
C GLY A 837 -22.64 -5.67 -0.50
N VAL A 838 -22.02 -4.80 0.32
CA VAL A 838 -20.76 -5.05 1.02
C VAL A 838 -21.04 -5.07 2.54
N LYS A 839 -20.39 -5.95 3.29
CA LYS A 839 -20.46 -5.99 4.76
C LYS A 839 -19.08 -5.75 5.38
N SER A 840 -19.05 -5.06 6.52
CA SER A 840 -17.85 -4.89 7.33
C SER A 840 -17.44 -6.22 7.97
N GLY A 841 -16.14 -6.50 7.99
CA GLY A 841 -15.55 -7.75 8.45
C GLY A 841 -15.66 -8.91 7.45
N CYS A 842 -15.18 -10.08 7.86
CA CYS A 842 -15.28 -11.33 7.12
C CYS A 842 -15.83 -12.44 8.04
N SER A 843 -17.17 -12.51 8.16
CA SER A 843 -17.85 -13.57 8.90
C SER A 843 -18.67 -14.42 7.94
N GLY A 844 -18.43 -15.74 7.94
CA GLY A 844 -19.18 -16.69 7.12
C GLY A 844 -20.65 -16.74 7.52
N HIS A 845 -21.54 -17.06 6.58
CA HIS A 845 -22.95 -17.22 6.86
C HIS A 845 -23.23 -18.38 7.81
N CYS A 846 -22.42 -19.44 7.85
CA CYS A 846 -22.67 -20.57 8.75
C CYS A 846 -22.51 -20.24 10.24
N THR A 847 -21.70 -19.24 10.64
CA THR A 847 -21.61 -18.84 12.06
C THR A 847 -22.88 -18.12 12.52
N SER A 848 -23.50 -17.33 11.64
CA SER A 848 -24.71 -16.55 11.95
C SER A 848 -26.01 -17.31 11.63
N PHE A 849 -26.01 -18.10 10.56
CA PHE A 849 -27.18 -18.74 9.97
C PHE A 849 -27.13 -20.27 10.04
N GLY A 850 -26.03 -20.88 10.52
CA GLY A 850 -25.94 -22.34 10.67
C GLY A 850 -27.04 -22.92 11.57
N MET A 851 -27.56 -22.12 12.51
CA MET A 851 -28.69 -22.49 13.36
C MET A 851 -29.99 -22.82 12.59
N TYR A 852 -30.10 -22.39 11.31
CA TYR A 852 -31.26 -22.68 10.47
C TYR A 852 -31.22 -24.09 9.86
N CYS A 853 -30.06 -24.75 9.81
CA CYS A 853 -29.96 -26.17 9.51
C CYS A 853 -30.49 -26.98 10.69
N LYS A 854 -31.71 -27.51 10.56
CA LYS A 854 -32.40 -28.25 11.64
C LYS A 854 -32.14 -29.75 11.55
N ASN A 855 -32.60 -30.49 12.56
CA ASN A 855 -32.63 -31.96 12.56
C ASN A 855 -31.28 -32.65 12.25
N GLY A 856 -30.19 -32.08 12.74
CA GLY A 856 -28.84 -32.62 12.55
C GLY A 856 -28.20 -32.35 11.19
N GLY A 857 -28.78 -31.46 10.37
CA GLY A 857 -28.18 -31.02 9.11
C GLY A 857 -26.90 -30.20 9.31
N LYS A 858 -25.88 -30.43 8.48
CA LYS A 858 -24.59 -29.72 8.55
C LYS A 858 -24.64 -28.45 7.70
N CYS A 859 -24.32 -27.30 8.28
CA CYS A 859 -24.19 -26.06 7.50
C CYS A 859 -22.93 -26.09 6.64
N VAL A 860 -23.08 -25.73 5.37
CA VAL A 860 -22.01 -25.65 4.38
C VAL A 860 -22.02 -24.25 3.77
N GLU A 861 -20.90 -23.55 3.90
CA GLU A 861 -20.68 -22.21 3.37
C GLU A 861 -20.69 -22.23 1.83
N LYS A 862 -21.25 -21.18 1.22
CA LYS A 862 -21.31 -20.98 -0.23
C LYS A 862 -21.02 -19.50 -0.54
N TYR A 863 -20.51 -19.21 -1.74
CA TYR A 863 -20.25 -17.83 -2.16
C TYR A 863 -21.49 -16.91 -2.12
N ASN A 864 -22.68 -17.47 -2.27
CA ASN A 864 -23.97 -16.75 -2.24
C ASN A 864 -24.77 -17.01 -0.95
N GLY A 865 -24.14 -17.48 0.13
CA GLY A 865 -24.79 -17.70 1.42
C GLY A 865 -24.39 -19.02 2.06
N TYR A 866 -25.38 -19.80 2.49
CA TYR A 866 -25.16 -21.10 3.11
C TYR A 866 -26.17 -22.12 2.59
N SER A 867 -25.81 -23.39 2.71
CA SER A 867 -26.67 -24.52 2.42
C SER A 867 -26.64 -25.53 3.57
N CYS A 868 -27.71 -26.29 3.76
CA CYS A 868 -27.76 -27.34 4.76
C CYS A 868 -27.61 -28.71 4.09
N ASP A 869 -26.57 -29.44 4.42
CA ASP A 869 -26.40 -30.83 4.03
C ASP A 869 -27.26 -31.73 4.92
N CYS A 870 -28.31 -32.31 4.32
CA CYS A 870 -29.27 -33.20 4.97
C CYS A 870 -29.01 -34.68 4.67
N SER A 871 -27.88 -35.04 4.06
CA SER A 871 -27.65 -36.39 3.51
C SER A 871 -27.72 -37.49 4.58
N ASN A 872 -27.24 -37.20 5.79
CA ASN A 872 -27.19 -38.14 6.93
C ASN A 872 -28.35 -37.97 7.92
N THR A 873 -29.47 -37.39 7.51
CA THR A 873 -30.66 -37.18 8.35
C THR A 873 -31.90 -37.79 7.72
N ALA A 874 -32.94 -38.09 8.50
CA ALA A 874 -34.23 -38.56 7.98
C ALA A 874 -35.10 -37.46 7.33
N TYR A 875 -34.51 -36.29 7.01
CA TYR A 875 -35.22 -35.09 6.55
C TYR A 875 -34.60 -34.54 5.24
N ASP A 876 -35.40 -33.86 4.44
CA ASP A 876 -35.04 -33.19 3.18
C ASP A 876 -35.29 -31.66 3.25
N GLY A 877 -35.04 -30.97 2.14
CA GLY A 877 -35.31 -29.55 1.96
C GLY A 877 -34.13 -28.64 2.37
N PRO A 878 -34.18 -27.34 2.04
CA PRO A 878 -33.05 -26.41 2.15
C PRO A 878 -32.55 -26.19 3.59
N TYR A 879 -33.37 -26.55 4.58
CA TYR A 879 -33.08 -26.40 6.01
C TYR A 879 -33.20 -27.72 6.79
N CYS A 880 -33.26 -28.86 6.08
CA CYS A 880 -33.45 -30.19 6.65
C CYS A 880 -34.71 -30.33 7.53
N LYS A 881 -35.82 -29.73 7.10
CA LYS A 881 -37.11 -29.71 7.82
C LYS A 881 -38.21 -30.56 7.17
N LYS A 882 -38.05 -30.98 5.91
CA LYS A 882 -39.06 -31.74 5.19
C LYS A 882 -38.99 -33.20 5.63
N ASP A 883 -40.05 -33.75 6.20
CA ASP A 883 -40.07 -35.15 6.59
C ASP A 883 -39.98 -36.07 5.38
N VAL A 884 -39.22 -37.15 5.51
CA VAL A 884 -39.23 -38.25 4.55
C VAL A 884 -40.06 -39.39 5.13
N GLY A 885 -41.14 -39.75 4.44
CA GLY A 885 -42.08 -40.78 4.86
C GLY A 885 -42.61 -41.61 3.69
N ALA A 886 -43.11 -42.80 3.99
CA ALA A 886 -43.72 -43.70 3.02
C ALA A 886 -44.94 -44.41 3.59
N PHE A 887 -45.88 -44.72 2.71
CA PHE A 887 -47.04 -45.54 3.05
C PHE A 887 -46.72 -47.03 2.88
N PHE A 888 -47.18 -47.86 3.82
CA PHE A 888 -47.02 -49.31 3.84
C PHE A 888 -48.40 -49.97 3.74
N GLU A 889 -48.57 -50.85 2.75
CA GLU A 889 -49.74 -51.72 2.64
C GLU A 889 -49.53 -53.02 3.40
N GLU A 890 -50.63 -53.74 3.67
CA GLU A 890 -50.59 -55.05 4.31
C GLU A 890 -49.65 -56.00 3.52
N GLY A 891 -48.65 -56.56 4.20
CA GLY A 891 -47.66 -57.45 3.59
C GLY A 891 -46.34 -56.78 3.17
N MET A 892 -46.28 -55.45 3.06
CA MET A 892 -45.06 -54.73 2.65
C MET A 892 -43.99 -54.72 3.75
N TRP A 893 -42.72 -54.71 3.33
CA TRP A 893 -41.60 -54.53 4.25
C TRP A 893 -40.39 -53.86 3.60
N LEU A 894 -39.62 -53.18 4.46
CA LEU A 894 -38.30 -52.65 4.15
C LEU A 894 -37.29 -53.27 5.12
N ARG A 895 -36.21 -53.82 4.58
CA ARG A 895 -35.08 -54.38 5.32
C ARG A 895 -33.82 -53.59 5.04
N TYR A 896 -33.18 -53.12 6.10
CA TYR A 896 -31.83 -52.59 6.08
C TYR A 896 -30.85 -53.63 6.66
N ASN A 897 -29.82 -53.99 5.90
CA ASN A 897 -28.76 -54.89 6.35
C ASN A 897 -27.60 -54.08 6.94
N PHE A 898 -27.26 -54.34 8.20
CA PHE A 898 -26.04 -53.78 8.79
C PHE A 898 -24.82 -54.51 8.21
N THR A 899 -23.92 -53.79 7.53
CA THR A 899 -22.65 -54.36 7.03
C THR A 899 -21.52 -54.23 8.04
N ASN A 900 -20.60 -55.18 8.03
CA ASN A 900 -19.28 -55.05 8.67
C ASN A 900 -18.64 -53.73 8.21
N ALA A 901 -18.27 -52.87 9.16
CA ALA A 901 -17.40 -51.72 8.90
C ALA A 901 -15.97 -52.22 8.65
N GLY A 902 -15.76 -52.81 7.48
CA GLY A 902 -14.46 -53.27 7.00
C GLY A 902 -14.42 -53.05 5.50
N ASN A 903 -13.68 -52.01 5.09
CA ASN A 903 -13.38 -51.60 3.71
C ASN A 903 -14.43 -50.72 3.02
N ASN A 904 -14.41 -49.42 3.32
CA ASN A 904 -14.06 -48.36 2.37
C ASN A 904 -14.17 -46.98 3.05
N VAL A 905 -13.41 -46.01 2.54
CA VAL A 905 -13.34 -44.58 2.92
C VAL A 905 -12.24 -44.22 3.92
N LYS A 906 -11.06 -43.90 3.35
CA LYS A 906 -10.26 -42.75 3.80
C LYS A 906 -11.14 -41.50 3.63
N ASP A 907 -11.72 -40.99 4.70
CA ASP A 907 -11.90 -39.55 4.89
C ASP A 907 -12.33 -39.18 6.31
N SER A 908 -11.74 -38.09 6.81
CA SER A 908 -12.26 -37.19 7.85
C SER A 908 -12.42 -37.66 9.31
N GLY A 909 -11.31 -37.62 10.04
CA GLY A 909 -11.13 -36.67 11.16
C GLY A 909 -12.00 -36.80 12.42
N SER A 910 -11.61 -37.69 13.34
CA SER A 910 -11.53 -37.38 14.79
C SER A 910 -10.81 -38.51 15.51
N ARG A 911 -9.59 -38.27 16.01
CA ARG A 911 -8.93 -39.17 16.97
C ARG A 911 -7.94 -38.40 17.84
N THR A 912 -8.38 -38.07 19.03
CA THR A 912 -7.53 -37.94 20.21
C THR A 912 -7.42 -39.30 20.92
N LEU A 913 -6.17 -39.73 21.12
CA LEU A 913 -5.63 -40.54 22.22
C LEU A 913 -6.06 -42.03 22.37
N LEU A 914 -5.15 -42.96 22.02
CA LEU A 914 -4.29 -43.70 22.96
C LEU A 914 -3.56 -44.86 22.25
N SER A 915 -2.27 -44.98 22.58
CA SER A 915 -1.34 -46.04 22.18
C SER A 915 -1.70 -47.38 22.84
N SER A 916 -1.69 -48.47 22.08
CA SER A 916 -1.12 -49.76 22.50
C SER A 916 -1.00 -50.73 21.31
N LYS A 917 0.14 -51.42 21.27
CA LYS A 917 0.45 -52.51 20.33
C LYS A 917 -0.17 -53.81 20.85
N ASP A 918 -0.87 -54.55 20.00
CA ASP A 918 -0.60 -55.97 19.70
C ASP A 918 -1.63 -56.54 18.68
N PRO A 919 -1.27 -57.56 17.88
CA PRO A 919 -2.10 -58.08 16.80
C PRO A 919 -2.64 -59.49 17.12
N GLU A 920 -3.95 -59.68 17.24
CA GLU A 920 -4.55 -61.02 17.07
C GLU A 920 -6.01 -60.95 16.59
N ASN A 921 -6.31 -61.87 15.69
CA ASN A 921 -7.52 -62.03 14.89
C ASN A 921 -8.76 -62.31 15.76
N THR A 922 -9.77 -61.43 15.78
CA THR A 922 -11.15 -61.78 16.17
C THR A 922 -12.16 -60.88 15.48
N ILE A 923 -13.20 -61.52 14.93
CA ILE A 923 -14.38 -60.91 14.30
C ILE A 923 -15.02 -59.96 15.33
N SER A 924 -14.92 -58.64 15.12
CA SER A 924 -15.48 -57.65 16.05
C SER A 924 -16.91 -57.26 15.63
N ASP A 925 -17.85 -57.85 16.38
CA ASP A 925 -19.30 -57.59 16.36
C ASP A 925 -19.65 -56.11 16.56
N LEU A 926 -20.57 -55.58 15.75
CA LEU A 926 -21.21 -54.27 15.96
C LEU A 926 -22.05 -54.32 17.25
N SER A 927 -21.41 -54.04 18.39
CA SER A 927 -22.02 -54.05 19.73
C SER A 927 -22.27 -52.64 20.23
N LEU A 928 -23.54 -52.27 20.42
CA LEU A 928 -23.94 -50.92 20.82
C LEU A 928 -24.16 -50.81 22.33
N LYS A 929 -23.51 -49.83 22.96
CA LYS A 929 -23.76 -49.40 24.35
C LYS A 929 -24.85 -48.32 24.45
N LYS A 930 -25.14 -47.67 23.32
CA LYS A 930 -26.14 -46.63 23.17
C LYS A 930 -26.87 -46.79 21.83
N GLU A 931 -28.18 -46.70 21.85
CA GLU A 931 -29.04 -46.63 20.65
C GLU A 931 -29.95 -45.42 20.75
N GLU A 932 -30.09 -44.71 19.63
CA GLU A 932 -31.09 -43.67 19.42
C GLU A 932 -31.97 -44.10 18.24
N LEU A 933 -33.26 -44.28 18.52
CA LEU A 933 -34.27 -44.56 17.51
C LEU A 933 -35.32 -43.47 17.55
N SER A 934 -35.53 -42.78 16.44
CA SER A 934 -36.61 -41.83 16.25
C SER A 934 -37.41 -42.19 15.00
N PHE A 935 -38.73 -42.12 15.09
CA PHE A 935 -39.62 -42.28 13.95
C PHE A 935 -41.01 -41.74 14.27
N SER A 936 -41.82 -41.52 13.25
CA SER A 936 -43.24 -41.24 13.38
C SER A 936 -44.06 -42.27 12.62
N PHE A 937 -45.24 -42.59 13.13
CA PHE A 937 -46.15 -43.53 12.51
C PHE A 937 -47.61 -43.07 12.61
N SER A 938 -48.43 -43.47 11.65
CA SER A 938 -49.89 -43.36 11.72
C SER A 938 -50.54 -44.66 11.23
N THR A 939 -51.50 -45.18 12.00
CA THR A 939 -52.19 -46.44 11.68
C THR A 939 -53.60 -46.45 12.27
N ASN A 940 -54.50 -47.18 11.61
CA ASN A 940 -55.85 -47.52 12.10
C ASN A 940 -55.97 -49.02 12.42
N LYS A 941 -54.85 -49.75 12.48
CA LYS A 941 -54.78 -51.20 12.62
C LYS A 941 -54.01 -51.56 13.88
N ALA A 942 -54.57 -52.46 14.69
CA ALA A 942 -53.93 -53.08 15.84
C ALA A 942 -54.40 -54.55 15.95
N PRO A 943 -53.54 -55.50 16.36
CA PRO A 943 -52.11 -55.35 16.63
C PRO A 943 -51.26 -55.34 15.35
N CYS A 944 -50.12 -54.65 15.37
CA CYS A 944 -49.16 -54.63 14.24
C CYS A 944 -47.72 -54.31 14.69
N ILE A 945 -46.72 -54.73 13.93
CA ILE A 945 -45.30 -54.41 14.19
C ILE A 945 -44.86 -53.21 13.37
N LEU A 946 -44.32 -52.18 14.02
CA LEU A 946 -43.83 -50.96 13.37
C LEU A 946 -42.38 -51.13 12.92
N LEU A 947 -41.53 -51.60 13.84
CA LEU A 947 -40.10 -51.70 13.65
C LEU A 947 -39.53 -52.90 14.42
N TYR A 948 -38.61 -53.63 13.79
CA TYR A 948 -37.94 -54.77 14.39
C TYR A 948 -36.45 -54.78 14.02
N ILE A 949 -35.57 -54.82 15.02
CA ILE A 949 -34.13 -54.91 14.86
C ILE A 949 -33.66 -56.24 15.43
N SER A 950 -33.06 -57.05 14.58
CA SER A 950 -32.52 -58.37 14.89
C SER A 950 -31.00 -58.37 15.04
N SER A 951 -30.49 -59.33 15.80
CA SER A 951 -29.06 -59.64 15.88
C SER A 951 -28.74 -61.07 15.47
N PHE A 952 -27.44 -61.35 15.26
CA PHE A 952 -26.92 -62.71 15.12
C PHE A 952 -26.90 -63.48 16.46
N SER A 953 -26.85 -62.76 17.59
CA SER A 953 -26.84 -63.31 18.96
C SER A 953 -28.23 -63.65 19.52
N GLN A 954 -29.30 -63.50 18.71
CA GLN A 954 -30.71 -63.60 19.11
C GLN A 954 -31.22 -62.46 20.00
N ASP A 955 -30.40 -61.44 20.23
CA ASP A 955 -30.85 -60.16 20.78
C ASP A 955 -31.79 -59.48 19.77
N TYR A 956 -32.82 -58.80 20.26
CA TYR A 956 -33.70 -57.99 19.42
C TYR A 956 -34.33 -56.83 20.17
N MET A 957 -34.72 -55.83 19.38
CA MET A 957 -35.59 -54.72 19.78
C MET A 957 -36.80 -54.70 18.85
N ALA A 958 -38.00 -54.63 19.42
CA ALA A 958 -39.23 -54.52 18.64
C ALA A 958 -40.11 -53.39 19.17
N VAL A 959 -40.71 -52.64 18.25
CA VAL A 959 -41.74 -51.64 18.55
C VAL A 959 -43.02 -52.04 17.82
N LEU A 960 -44.11 -52.22 18.57
CA LEU A 960 -45.37 -52.75 18.06
C LEU A 960 -46.57 -52.10 18.75
N VAL A 961 -47.72 -52.13 18.10
CA VAL A 961 -49.01 -51.77 18.69
C VAL A 961 -49.68 -53.06 19.14
N ASN A 962 -50.04 -53.15 20.41
CA ASN A 962 -50.63 -54.35 20.99
C ASN A 962 -52.15 -54.45 20.70
N PRO A 963 -52.82 -55.58 21.02
CA PRO A 963 -54.27 -55.73 20.78
C PRO A 963 -55.15 -54.77 21.59
N SER A 964 -54.59 -54.14 22.64
CA SER A 964 -55.23 -53.11 23.44
C SER A 964 -54.97 -51.70 22.91
N GLU A 965 -54.51 -51.59 21.66
CA GLU A 965 -54.28 -50.33 20.93
C GLU A 965 -53.19 -49.42 21.55
N ASN A 966 -52.37 -49.95 22.47
CA ASN A 966 -51.30 -49.21 23.13
C ASN A 966 -49.94 -49.51 22.46
N LEU A 967 -49.02 -48.55 22.52
CA LEU A 967 -47.65 -48.73 22.05
C LEU A 967 -46.88 -49.65 23.01
N GLN A 968 -46.24 -50.68 22.47
CA GLN A 968 -45.45 -51.64 23.23
C GLN A 968 -44.05 -51.76 22.64
N ILE A 969 -43.05 -51.67 23.53
CA ILE A 969 -41.64 -51.86 23.18
C ILE A 969 -41.12 -53.09 23.89
N ARG A 970 -40.35 -53.89 23.15
CA ARG A 970 -39.81 -55.15 23.64
C ARG A 970 -38.32 -55.20 23.41
N TYR A 971 -37.58 -55.49 24.47
CA TYR A 971 -36.15 -55.72 24.41
C TYR A 971 -35.83 -57.14 24.89
N ASN A 972 -35.04 -57.85 24.09
CA ASN A 972 -34.35 -59.05 24.51
C ASN A 972 -32.87 -58.85 24.18
N ILE A 973 -32.03 -58.58 25.17
CA ILE A 973 -30.61 -58.27 24.97
C ILE A 973 -29.71 -59.21 25.79
N GLY A 974 -30.14 -60.46 25.96
CA GLY A 974 -29.42 -61.48 26.73
C GLY A 974 -29.51 -61.29 28.25
N GLY A 975 -29.49 -62.41 28.99
CA GLY A 975 -29.45 -62.45 30.45
C GLY A 975 -30.80 -62.70 31.16
N THR A 976 -31.94 -62.51 30.48
CA THR A 976 -33.28 -62.88 30.98
C THR A 976 -33.87 -64.06 30.20
N LYS A 977 -34.76 -64.86 30.84
CA LYS A 977 -35.48 -65.96 30.16
C LYS A 977 -36.63 -65.46 29.28
N GLU A 978 -37.20 -64.31 29.62
CA GLU A 978 -38.30 -63.67 28.89
C GLU A 978 -37.90 -62.24 28.46
N PRO A 979 -38.43 -61.73 27.33
CA PRO A 979 -38.16 -60.38 26.89
C PRO A 979 -38.78 -59.34 27.83
N TYR A 980 -38.10 -58.21 28.00
CA TYR A 980 -38.64 -57.10 28.77
C TYR A 980 -39.64 -56.30 27.95
N ASN A 981 -40.87 -56.22 28.44
CA ASN A 981 -42.00 -55.58 27.77
C ASN A 981 -42.36 -54.27 28.47
N ILE A 982 -42.34 -53.18 27.70
CA ILE A 982 -42.72 -51.85 28.15
C ILE A 982 -44.00 -51.47 27.42
N ILE A 983 -45.10 -51.30 28.16
CA ILE A 983 -46.35 -50.77 27.63
C ILE A 983 -46.36 -49.27 27.91
N VAL A 984 -46.36 -48.49 26.85
CA VAL A 984 -46.20 -47.03 26.88
C VAL A 984 -47.55 -46.38 26.81
N ASP A 985 -47.99 -45.80 27.93
CA ASP A 985 -49.24 -45.05 28.12
C ASP A 985 -50.51 -45.86 27.74
N HIS A 986 -51.58 -45.77 28.52
CA HIS A 986 -52.81 -46.56 28.27
C HIS A 986 -53.72 -45.89 27.22
N ARG A 987 -53.13 -45.26 26.19
CA ARG A 987 -53.85 -44.48 25.18
C ARG A 987 -53.82 -45.19 23.83
N ASN A 988 -54.93 -45.07 23.10
CA ASN A 988 -55.06 -45.59 21.74
C ASN A 988 -54.14 -44.82 20.77
N VAL A 989 -53.10 -45.51 20.28
CA VAL A 989 -52.13 -45.01 19.27
C VAL A 989 -52.45 -45.49 17.85
N SER A 990 -53.53 -46.27 17.67
CA SER A 990 -54.06 -46.71 16.37
C SER A 990 -55.29 -45.91 15.94
N ASN A 991 -55.23 -44.59 16.14
CA ASN A 991 -56.32 -43.63 15.90
C ASN A 991 -56.22 -42.92 14.53
N GLY A 992 -55.23 -43.27 13.71
CA GLY A 992 -54.99 -42.68 12.38
C GLY A 992 -54.24 -41.36 12.38
N GLN A 993 -53.94 -40.78 13.54
CA GLN A 993 -53.13 -39.58 13.68
C GLN A 993 -51.63 -39.93 13.69
N PRO A 994 -50.75 -39.01 13.28
CA PRO A 994 -49.31 -39.22 13.38
C PRO A 994 -48.84 -39.11 14.82
N HIS A 995 -48.21 -40.18 15.31
CA HIS A 995 -47.53 -40.24 16.59
C HIS A 995 -46.01 -40.19 16.39
N ASN A 996 -45.28 -39.46 17.24
CA ASN A 996 -43.81 -39.39 17.24
C ASN A 996 -43.25 -40.26 18.36
N VAL A 997 -42.26 -41.09 18.06
CA VAL A 997 -41.62 -42.00 19.02
C VAL A 997 -40.12 -41.76 19.01
N ASN A 998 -39.58 -41.33 20.15
CA ASN A 998 -38.14 -41.24 20.39
C ASN A 998 -37.75 -42.21 21.50
N ILE A 999 -36.78 -43.06 21.24
CA ILE A 999 -36.27 -44.07 22.16
C ILE A 999 -34.76 -43.94 22.21
N THR A 1000 -34.23 -43.67 23.40
CA THR A 1000 -32.79 -43.60 23.65
C THR A 1000 -32.42 -44.58 24.74
N ARG A 1001 -31.62 -45.59 24.44
CA ARG A 1001 -31.06 -46.50 25.44
C ARG A 1001 -29.60 -46.16 25.69
N ILE A 1002 -29.19 -46.07 26.96
CA ILE A 1002 -27.79 -45.98 27.37
C ILE A 1002 -27.56 -47.04 28.45
N GLY A 1003 -26.84 -48.11 28.11
CA GLY A 1003 -26.67 -49.24 29.02
C GLY A 1003 -28.03 -49.84 29.42
N LYS A 1004 -28.41 -49.77 30.71
CA LYS A 1004 -29.69 -50.32 31.19
C LYS A 1004 -30.82 -49.29 31.26
N GLU A 1005 -30.51 -48.01 31.08
CA GLU A 1005 -31.51 -46.94 31.10
C GLU A 1005 -32.07 -46.74 29.70
N LEU A 1006 -33.40 -46.74 29.62
CA LEU A 1006 -34.16 -46.49 28.41
C LEU A 1006 -35.03 -45.26 28.62
N THR A 1007 -34.73 -44.19 27.91
CA THR A 1007 -35.55 -42.99 27.87
C THR A 1007 -36.48 -43.06 26.67
N LEU A 1008 -37.78 -42.95 26.92
CA LEU A 1008 -38.80 -42.97 25.90
C LEU A 1008 -39.63 -41.71 25.91
N GLN A 1009 -39.86 -41.15 24.73
CA GLN A 1009 -40.78 -40.03 24.52
C GLN A 1009 -41.79 -40.39 23.44
N LEU A 1010 -43.07 -40.33 23.80
CA LEU A 1010 -44.20 -40.43 22.87
C LEU A 1010 -44.81 -39.04 22.69
N ASP A 1011 -44.92 -38.59 21.45
CA ASP A 1011 -45.43 -37.28 21.05
C ASP A 1011 -44.73 -36.12 21.78
N HIS A 1012 -45.50 -35.14 22.26
CA HIS A 1012 -45.00 -33.99 23.02
C HIS A 1012 -45.04 -34.24 24.54
N TYR A 1013 -45.31 -35.48 24.96
CA TYR A 1013 -45.33 -35.81 26.39
C TYR A 1013 -43.90 -35.84 26.96
N PRO A 1014 -43.73 -35.60 28.27
CA PRO A 1014 -42.43 -35.68 28.91
C PRO A 1014 -41.78 -37.06 28.73
N PRO A 1015 -40.46 -37.14 28.52
CA PRO A 1015 -39.77 -38.41 28.42
C PRO A 1015 -39.86 -39.21 29.72
N VAL A 1016 -40.18 -40.50 29.60
CA VAL A 1016 -40.26 -41.46 30.71
C VAL A 1016 -39.04 -42.37 30.68
N VAL A 1017 -38.41 -42.56 31.83
CA VAL A 1017 -37.23 -43.41 31.96
C VAL A 1017 -37.64 -44.78 32.52
N TYR A 1018 -37.21 -45.84 31.84
CA TYR A 1018 -37.37 -47.23 32.25
C TYR A 1018 -35.98 -47.84 32.48
N THR A 1019 -35.88 -48.77 33.43
CA THR A 1019 -34.63 -49.50 33.69
C THR A 1019 -34.82 -50.96 33.32
N LEU A 1020 -33.94 -51.50 32.47
CA LEU A 1020 -33.94 -52.90 32.09
C LEU A 1020 -33.61 -53.79 33.31
N PRO A 1021 -34.16 -55.02 33.38
CA PRO A 1021 -33.95 -55.92 34.52
C PRO A 1021 -32.47 -56.15 34.84
N GLY A 1022 -32.16 -56.32 36.13
CA GLY A 1022 -30.80 -56.53 36.65
C GLY A 1022 -29.91 -57.51 35.87
N PRO A 1023 -30.38 -58.69 35.43
CA PRO A 1023 -29.55 -59.65 34.70
C PRO A 1023 -29.37 -59.33 33.19
N SER A 1024 -30.01 -58.29 32.65
CA SER A 1024 -29.87 -57.91 31.23
C SER A 1024 -28.46 -57.44 30.89
N SER A 1025 -27.98 -57.70 29.66
CA SER A 1025 -26.70 -57.18 29.16
C SER A 1025 -26.68 -55.64 29.13
N LEU A 1026 -25.47 -55.08 29.13
CA LEU A 1026 -25.24 -53.64 28.90
C LEU A 1026 -25.15 -53.30 27.39
N GLN A 1027 -24.89 -54.29 26.54
CA GLN A 1027 -24.63 -54.12 25.11
C GLN A 1027 -25.67 -54.85 24.27
N PHE A 1028 -26.15 -54.21 23.20
CA PHE A 1028 -26.92 -54.87 22.15
C PHE A 1028 -25.91 -55.40 21.13
N SER A 1029 -25.69 -56.71 21.15
CA SER A 1029 -24.58 -57.35 20.44
C SER A 1029 -24.96 -57.78 19.03
N SER A 1030 -23.99 -57.76 18.10
CA SER A 1030 -24.05 -58.45 16.81
C SER A 1030 -25.25 -58.08 15.90
N LEU A 1031 -25.56 -56.79 15.72
CA LEU A 1031 -26.70 -56.34 14.90
C LEU A 1031 -26.69 -56.93 13.47
N LYS A 1032 -27.85 -57.42 13.03
CA LYS A 1032 -28.03 -58.13 11.75
C LYS A 1032 -28.87 -57.36 10.76
N SER A 1033 -30.11 -57.02 11.10
CA SER A 1033 -31.02 -56.37 10.17
C SER A 1033 -32.06 -55.51 10.90
N LEU A 1034 -32.47 -54.40 10.28
CA LEU A 1034 -33.59 -53.55 10.71
C LEU A 1034 -34.73 -53.70 9.71
N PHE A 1035 -35.93 -53.99 10.21
CA PHE A 1035 -37.15 -54.16 9.44
C PHE A 1035 -38.16 -53.06 9.79
N LEU A 1036 -38.80 -52.51 8.76
CA LEU A 1036 -39.98 -51.66 8.85
C LEU A 1036 -41.14 -52.37 8.16
N GLY A 1037 -42.33 -52.33 8.76
CA GLY A 1037 -43.48 -53.05 8.23
C GLY A 1037 -43.48 -54.52 8.66
N LYS A 1038 -43.66 -55.43 7.69
CA LYS A 1038 -43.62 -56.88 7.94
C LYS A 1038 -42.20 -57.39 8.22
N VAL A 1039 -42.07 -58.32 9.16
CA VAL A 1039 -40.79 -58.91 9.57
C VAL A 1039 -40.58 -60.25 8.85
N ILE A 1040 -39.53 -60.37 8.04
CA ILE A 1040 -39.19 -61.60 7.31
C ILE A 1040 -37.85 -62.20 7.76
N GLU A 1041 -37.60 -62.16 9.07
CA GLU A 1041 -36.37 -62.69 9.66
C GLU A 1041 -36.30 -64.23 9.60
N LEU A 1042 -35.19 -64.76 9.08
CA LEU A 1042 -34.93 -66.19 9.00
C LEU A 1042 -34.31 -66.68 10.32
N GLY A 1043 -35.13 -67.28 11.20
CA GLY A 1043 -34.67 -67.81 12.50
C GLY A 1043 -35.76 -67.97 13.56
N LYS A 1044 -35.34 -68.16 14.81
CA LYS A 1044 -36.23 -68.22 15.99
C LYS A 1044 -36.67 -66.80 16.36
N VAL A 1045 -37.77 -66.36 15.76
CA VAL A 1045 -38.46 -65.10 16.10
C VAL A 1045 -39.40 -65.36 17.28
N ASP A 1046 -39.47 -64.41 18.21
CA ASP A 1046 -40.38 -64.45 19.37
C ASP A 1046 -41.84 -64.72 18.95
N GLN A 1047 -42.55 -65.50 19.77
CA GLN A 1047 -43.88 -66.01 19.44
C GLN A 1047 -44.93 -64.89 19.33
N GLU A 1048 -44.82 -63.83 20.13
CA GLU A 1048 -45.73 -62.68 20.04
C GLU A 1048 -45.40 -61.79 18.86
N ILE A 1049 -44.12 -61.63 18.50
CA ILE A 1049 -43.74 -60.97 17.25
C ILE A 1049 -44.33 -61.73 16.06
N ARG A 1050 -44.20 -63.06 15.99
CA ARG A 1050 -44.84 -63.85 14.92
C ARG A 1050 -46.36 -63.68 14.87
N LYS A 1051 -47.02 -63.57 16.03
CA LYS A 1051 -48.47 -63.37 16.14
C LYS A 1051 -48.92 -62.02 15.56
N TYR A 1052 -48.17 -60.94 15.81
CA TYR A 1052 -48.52 -59.59 15.36
C TYR A 1052 -47.96 -59.23 13.97
N ASN A 1053 -47.24 -60.17 13.35
CA ASN A 1053 -46.61 -60.00 12.04
C ASN A 1053 -47.50 -60.37 10.84
N THR A 1054 -48.73 -60.83 11.08
CA THR A 1054 -49.69 -61.20 10.01
C THR A 1054 -51.02 -60.47 10.26
N PRO A 1055 -51.44 -59.52 9.41
CA PRO A 1055 -50.89 -59.21 8.07
C PRO A 1055 -49.65 -58.29 8.05
N GLY A 1056 -49.20 -57.77 9.20
CA GLY A 1056 -48.09 -56.80 9.31
C GLY A 1056 -48.60 -55.39 9.56
N PHE A 1057 -47.74 -54.38 9.47
CA PHE A 1057 -48.16 -52.98 9.59
C PHE A 1057 -48.74 -52.46 8.28
N SER A 1058 -49.87 -51.76 8.41
CA SER A 1058 -50.48 -50.98 7.34
C SER A 1058 -50.75 -49.58 7.88
N GLY A 1059 -50.24 -48.58 7.20
CA GLY A 1059 -50.19 -47.21 7.70
C GLY A 1059 -49.01 -46.45 7.12
N CYS A 1060 -48.66 -45.32 7.71
CA CYS A 1060 -47.56 -44.48 7.24
C CYS A 1060 -46.41 -44.45 8.26
N LEU A 1061 -45.17 -44.56 7.79
CA LEU A 1061 -43.96 -44.34 8.59
C LEU A 1061 -43.19 -43.14 8.04
N SER A 1062 -42.72 -42.26 8.91
CA SER A 1062 -41.86 -41.13 8.54
C SER A 1062 -40.76 -40.88 9.56
N ARG A 1063 -39.76 -40.07 9.18
CA ARG A 1063 -38.64 -39.67 10.06
C ARG A 1063 -37.86 -40.84 10.67
N VAL A 1064 -37.85 -42.00 10.02
CA VAL A 1064 -37.22 -43.21 10.56
C VAL A 1064 -35.71 -43.03 10.56
N GLN A 1065 -35.14 -42.89 11.76
CA GLN A 1065 -33.71 -42.73 11.98
C GLN A 1065 -33.26 -43.62 13.14
N PHE A 1066 -32.29 -44.48 12.86
CA PHE A 1066 -31.60 -45.30 13.85
C PHE A 1066 -30.13 -44.87 13.89
N ASN A 1067 -29.71 -44.22 14.98
CA ASN A 1067 -28.43 -43.53 15.09
C ASN A 1067 -28.21 -42.55 13.91
N GLN A 1068 -27.18 -42.80 13.08
CA GLN A 1068 -26.88 -41.98 11.89
C GLN A 1068 -27.47 -42.55 10.59
N ILE A 1069 -28.32 -43.59 10.68
CA ILE A 1069 -28.87 -44.30 9.52
C ILE A 1069 -30.34 -43.94 9.36
N ALA A 1070 -30.72 -43.45 8.17
CA ALA A 1070 -32.11 -43.16 7.79
C ALA A 1070 -32.59 -44.16 6.74
N PRO A 1071 -32.95 -45.40 7.12
CA PRO A 1071 -33.17 -46.50 6.18
C PRO A 1071 -34.34 -46.23 5.22
N LEU A 1072 -35.39 -45.55 5.69
CA LEU A 1072 -36.54 -45.19 4.88
C LEU A 1072 -36.18 -44.15 3.79
N LYS A 1073 -35.39 -43.14 4.16
CA LYS A 1073 -34.91 -42.12 3.22
C LYS A 1073 -33.98 -42.71 2.17
N SER A 1074 -33.05 -43.56 2.59
CA SER A 1074 -32.13 -44.24 1.69
C SER A 1074 -32.81 -45.19 0.71
N ALA A 1075 -34.01 -45.69 1.01
CA ALA A 1075 -34.84 -46.45 0.08
C ALA A 1075 -35.51 -45.56 -0.98
N LEU A 1076 -36.00 -44.38 -0.57
CA LEU A 1076 -36.72 -43.44 -1.45
C LEU A 1076 -35.79 -42.55 -2.30
N ARG A 1077 -34.56 -42.32 -1.86
CA ARG A 1077 -33.53 -41.55 -2.58
C ARG A 1077 -32.40 -42.52 -2.93
N LYS A 1078 -32.21 -42.84 -4.22
CA LYS A 1078 -31.14 -43.73 -4.69
C LYS A 1078 -29.76 -43.17 -4.31
N THR A 1079 -29.22 -43.61 -3.17
CA THR A 1079 -27.89 -43.25 -2.65
C THR A 1079 -26.94 -44.44 -2.75
N ASN A 1080 -25.64 -44.23 -2.52
CA ASN A 1080 -24.64 -45.32 -2.48
C ASN A 1080 -24.94 -46.40 -1.41
N ILE A 1081 -25.79 -46.10 -0.43
CA ILE A 1081 -26.23 -47.01 0.66
C ILE A 1081 -27.42 -47.90 0.20
N SER A 1082 -27.99 -47.66 -0.98
CA SER A 1082 -29.13 -48.42 -1.53
C SER A 1082 -28.82 -49.91 -1.73
N SER A 1083 -27.54 -50.32 -1.79
CA SER A 1083 -27.13 -51.73 -1.90
C SER A 1083 -27.40 -52.55 -0.64
N HIS A 1084 -27.65 -51.88 0.51
CA HIS A 1084 -27.94 -52.53 1.79
C HIS A 1084 -29.43 -52.57 2.13
N ILE A 1085 -30.28 -52.09 1.21
CA ILE A 1085 -31.73 -51.97 1.42
C ILE A 1085 -32.45 -52.93 0.48
N HIS A 1086 -33.37 -53.71 1.04
CA HIS A 1086 -34.25 -54.59 0.29
C HIS A 1086 -35.69 -54.27 0.65
N THR A 1087 -36.57 -54.24 -0.35
CA THR A 1087 -37.99 -53.88 -0.16
C THR A 1087 -38.86 -54.88 -0.91
N GLU A 1088 -40.02 -55.21 -0.34
CA GLU A 1088 -41.07 -55.99 -1.01
C GLU A 1088 -42.36 -55.16 -1.03
N GLY A 1089 -42.90 -54.98 -2.24
CA GLY A 1089 -43.93 -53.98 -2.55
C GLY A 1089 -43.35 -52.67 -3.11
N GLU A 1090 -44.22 -51.81 -3.63
CA GLU A 1090 -43.86 -50.48 -4.14
C GLU A 1090 -44.00 -49.44 -3.02
N LEU A 1091 -42.88 -48.88 -2.55
CA LEU A 1091 -42.86 -47.82 -1.54
C LEU A 1091 -43.22 -46.48 -2.17
N VAL A 1092 -44.39 -45.94 -1.82
CA VAL A 1092 -44.84 -44.63 -2.27
C VAL A 1092 -44.53 -43.58 -1.21
N GLU A 1093 -43.83 -42.50 -1.60
CA GLU A 1093 -43.54 -41.37 -0.72
C GLU A 1093 -44.86 -40.73 -0.24
N SER A 1094 -44.96 -40.52 1.08
CA SER A 1094 -46.15 -39.97 1.72
C SER A 1094 -45.76 -38.99 2.81
N ASN A 1095 -46.57 -37.94 2.98
CA ASN A 1095 -46.38 -36.94 4.04
C ASN A 1095 -46.86 -37.43 5.42
N CYS A 1096 -47.41 -38.65 5.51
CA CYS A 1096 -47.85 -39.30 6.74
C CYS A 1096 -48.74 -38.45 7.67
N GLY A 1097 -49.48 -37.47 7.14
CA GLY A 1097 -50.32 -36.57 7.94
C GLY A 1097 -49.54 -35.51 8.72
N ALA A 1098 -48.26 -35.29 8.44
CA ALA A 1098 -47.48 -34.22 9.06
C ALA A 1098 -48.03 -32.85 8.62
N ASN A 1099 -48.52 -32.07 9.59
CA ASN A 1099 -48.96 -30.71 9.35
C ASN A 1099 -47.72 -29.85 9.03
N PRO A 1100 -47.64 -29.16 7.88
CA PRO A 1100 -46.52 -28.26 7.63
C PRO A 1100 -46.56 -27.16 8.69
N GLN A 1101 -45.48 -27.02 9.49
CA GLN A 1101 -45.30 -25.80 10.26
C GLN A 1101 -45.20 -24.64 9.26
N THR A 1102 -46.28 -23.88 9.13
CA THR A 1102 -46.34 -22.62 8.40
C THR A 1102 -45.41 -21.63 9.09
N ILE A 1103 -44.14 -21.64 8.69
CA ILE A 1103 -43.30 -20.46 8.78
C ILE A 1103 -43.68 -19.61 7.57
N GLN A 1104 -44.02 -18.35 7.81
CA GLN A 1104 -44.30 -17.41 6.73
C GLN A 1104 -43.15 -17.45 5.70
N PRO A 1105 -43.45 -17.45 4.39
CA PRO A 1105 -42.41 -17.28 3.40
C PRO A 1105 -41.77 -15.92 3.66
N MET A 1106 -40.54 -15.93 4.17
CA MET A 1106 -39.67 -14.77 4.03
C MET A 1106 -39.51 -14.60 2.53
N SER A 1107 -39.93 -13.44 2.04
CA SER A 1107 -39.95 -13.05 0.62
C SER A 1107 -38.80 -13.71 -0.15
N SER A 1108 -39.15 -14.55 -1.11
CA SER A 1108 -38.23 -14.92 -2.18
C SER A 1108 -37.63 -13.63 -2.73
N ALA A 1109 -36.33 -13.42 -2.53
CA ALA A 1109 -35.59 -12.59 -3.46
C ALA A 1109 -35.89 -13.18 -4.83
N THR A 1110 -36.58 -12.43 -5.67
CA THR A 1110 -36.80 -12.73 -7.07
C THR A 1110 -35.45 -13.07 -7.70
N ASP A 1111 -35.29 -14.32 -8.10
CA ASP A 1111 -34.24 -14.78 -8.99
C ASP A 1111 -34.51 -14.19 -10.40
N PRO A 1112 -33.65 -13.31 -10.94
CA PRO A 1112 -33.82 -12.77 -12.29
C PRO A 1112 -33.31 -13.70 -13.40
N TRP A 1113 -32.79 -14.90 -13.12
CA TRP A 1113 -32.00 -15.68 -14.10
C TRP A 1113 -32.36 -17.16 -14.26
N HIS A 1114 -33.64 -17.52 -14.13
CA HIS A 1114 -34.17 -18.71 -14.82
C HIS A 1114 -35.04 -18.32 -16.01
N SER A 1115 -34.41 -18.31 -17.20
CA SER A 1115 -35.10 -18.45 -18.47
C SER A 1115 -35.48 -19.92 -18.68
N ASN A 1116 -36.76 -20.19 -18.89
CA ASN A 1116 -37.25 -21.49 -19.36
C ASN A 1116 -36.60 -21.82 -20.70
N SER A 1117 -35.77 -22.87 -20.74
CA SER A 1117 -35.37 -23.54 -21.97
C SER A 1117 -36.34 -24.69 -22.25
N GLY A 1118 -37.06 -24.61 -23.38
CA GLY A 1118 -37.70 -25.77 -24.01
C GLY A 1118 -39.09 -25.55 -24.60
N SER A 1119 -39.16 -24.99 -25.82
CA SER A 1119 -40.09 -25.46 -26.86
C SER A 1119 -39.64 -24.97 -28.23
N ASP A 1120 -39.60 -25.91 -29.18
CA ASP A 1120 -39.05 -25.87 -30.54
C ASP A 1120 -39.59 -24.80 -31.51
N LEU A 1121 -38.85 -24.64 -32.64
CA LEU A 1121 -39.22 -24.25 -34.02
C LEU A 1121 -38.61 -22.94 -34.58
N PRO A 1122 -38.32 -22.85 -35.91
CA PRO A 1122 -36.97 -23.07 -36.43
C PRO A 1122 -36.40 -21.86 -37.22
N TYR A 1123 -35.13 -22.00 -37.62
CA TYR A 1123 -34.39 -21.18 -38.58
C TYR A 1123 -35.21 -20.73 -39.80
N ASN A 1124 -35.24 -19.43 -40.08
CA ASN A 1124 -35.11 -18.89 -41.44
C ASN A 1124 -34.71 -17.41 -41.40
N GLY A 1125 -33.74 -17.04 -42.25
CA GLY A 1125 -33.07 -15.74 -42.20
C GLY A 1125 -33.82 -14.59 -42.87
N GLN A 1126 -33.50 -13.36 -42.46
CA GLN A 1126 -33.12 -12.25 -43.35
C GLN A 1126 -32.78 -10.99 -42.54
N VAL A 1127 -31.77 -10.29 -43.03
CA VAL A 1127 -31.38 -8.91 -42.71
C VAL A 1127 -32.56 -7.96 -42.98
N ILE A 1128 -32.76 -6.93 -42.14
CA ILE A 1128 -33.05 -5.51 -42.49
C ILE A 1128 -33.51 -4.71 -41.24
N GLY A 1129 -32.80 -3.59 -40.99
CA GLY A 1129 -33.39 -2.24 -40.88
C GLY A 1129 -34.10 -1.82 -39.60
N GLY A 1130 -33.52 -0.81 -38.94
CA GLY A 1130 -34.09 -0.13 -37.78
C GLY A 1130 -35.44 0.56 -38.02
N GLY A 1131 -36.25 0.58 -36.97
CA GLY A 1131 -37.46 1.39 -36.87
C GLY A 1131 -37.63 1.85 -35.42
N VAL A 1132 -37.34 3.13 -35.16
CA VAL A 1132 -37.58 3.77 -33.86
C VAL A 1132 -39.08 3.92 -33.66
N ASN A 1133 -39.58 3.39 -32.55
CA ASN A 1133 -40.99 3.37 -32.20
C ASN A 1133 -41.50 4.80 -31.90
N ARG A 1134 -42.52 5.26 -32.64
CA ARG A 1134 -43.01 6.65 -32.69
C ARG A 1134 -43.69 7.16 -31.40
N ASN A 1135 -43.75 6.33 -30.36
CA ASN A 1135 -44.41 6.64 -29.08
C ASN A 1135 -43.43 7.08 -27.97
N SER A 1136 -42.11 6.90 -28.13
CA SER A 1136 -41.10 7.34 -27.15
C SER A 1136 -40.73 8.83 -27.29
N ALA A 1137 -40.80 9.39 -28.50
CA ALA A 1137 -40.52 10.80 -28.75
C ALA A 1137 -41.56 11.75 -28.12
N ILE A 1138 -42.82 11.31 -28.02
CA ILE A 1138 -43.90 12.10 -27.43
C ILE A 1138 -43.72 12.19 -25.91
N ILE A 1139 -43.33 11.10 -25.25
CA ILE A 1139 -43.09 11.06 -23.81
C ILE A 1139 -41.84 11.89 -23.45
N GLY A 1140 -40.77 11.79 -24.24
CA GLY A 1140 -39.58 12.63 -24.06
C GLY A 1140 -39.86 14.12 -24.26
N GLY A 1141 -40.70 14.47 -25.23
CA GLY A 1141 -41.14 15.84 -25.48
C GLY A 1141 -41.93 16.44 -24.31
N VAL A 1142 -42.85 15.68 -23.71
CA VAL A 1142 -43.63 16.14 -22.55
C VAL A 1142 -42.73 16.38 -21.34
N ILE A 1143 -41.78 15.49 -21.08
CA ILE A 1143 -40.82 15.63 -19.96
C ILE A 1143 -39.93 16.87 -20.16
N ALA A 1144 -39.44 17.10 -21.39
CA ALA A 1144 -38.62 18.27 -21.71
C ALA A 1144 -39.40 19.58 -21.52
N VAL A 1145 -40.68 19.63 -21.91
CA VAL A 1145 -41.53 20.82 -21.70
C VAL A 1145 -41.76 21.07 -20.21
N VAL A 1146 -42.01 20.04 -19.41
CA VAL A 1146 -42.18 20.19 -17.96
C VAL A 1146 -40.90 20.74 -17.31
N ILE A 1147 -39.74 20.17 -17.63
CA ILE A 1147 -38.45 20.65 -17.10
C ILE A 1147 -38.20 22.10 -17.52
N PHE A 1148 -38.47 22.44 -18.78
CA PHE A 1148 -38.30 23.81 -19.27
C PHE A 1148 -39.23 24.79 -18.56
N THR A 1149 -40.48 24.43 -18.31
CA THR A 1149 -41.41 25.28 -17.54
C THR A 1149 -40.96 25.47 -16.10
N ILE A 1150 -40.45 24.43 -15.44
CA ILE A 1150 -39.89 24.53 -14.09
C ILE A 1150 -38.70 25.50 -14.10
N LEU A 1151 -37.75 25.34 -15.01
CA LEU A 1151 -36.59 26.24 -15.12
C LEU A 1151 -37.00 27.69 -15.40
N CYS A 1152 -37.97 27.92 -16.29
CA CYS A 1152 -38.49 29.27 -16.54
C CYS A 1152 -39.16 29.88 -15.32
N THR A 1153 -39.97 29.11 -14.56
CA THR A 1153 -40.57 29.61 -13.31
C THR A 1153 -39.53 29.90 -12.24
N LEU A 1154 -38.45 29.12 -12.17
CA LEU A 1154 -37.37 29.29 -11.22
C LEU A 1154 -36.53 30.52 -11.55
N VAL A 1155 -36.25 30.78 -12.83
CA VAL A 1155 -35.62 32.04 -13.29
C VAL A 1155 -36.52 33.25 -13.01
N PHE A 1156 -37.84 33.10 -13.20
CA PHE A 1156 -38.79 34.17 -12.89
C PHE A 1156 -38.88 34.44 -11.39
N LEU A 1157 -38.89 33.41 -10.55
CA LEU A 1157 -38.86 33.52 -9.09
C LEU A 1157 -37.55 34.14 -8.60
N ILE A 1158 -36.41 33.73 -9.16
CA ILE A 1158 -35.11 34.33 -8.86
C ILE A 1158 -35.11 35.81 -9.25
N ARG A 1159 -35.55 36.17 -10.46
CA ARG A 1159 -35.65 37.58 -10.87
C ARG A 1159 -36.68 38.36 -10.06
N TYR A 1160 -37.76 37.73 -9.61
CA TYR A 1160 -38.77 38.35 -8.75
C TYR A 1160 -38.23 38.61 -7.34
N MET A 1161 -37.52 37.64 -6.77
CA MET A 1161 -36.83 37.76 -5.48
C MET A 1161 -35.73 38.82 -5.50
N PHE A 1162 -34.98 38.94 -6.60
CA PHE A 1162 -33.94 39.97 -6.74
C PHE A 1162 -34.47 41.39 -7.04
N ARG A 1163 -35.76 41.54 -7.38
CA ARG A 1163 -36.34 42.85 -7.74
C ARG A 1163 -37.08 43.55 -6.58
N HIS A 1164 -37.32 42.86 -5.46
CA HIS A 1164 -37.96 43.45 -4.29
C HIS A 1164 -37.29 43.05 -2.97
N LYS A 1165 -36.80 44.09 -2.27
CA LYS A 1165 -36.11 44.15 -0.97
C LYS A 1165 -34.60 43.89 -1.07
N GLY A 1166 -33.75 44.87 -0.76
CA GLY A 1166 -33.88 45.83 0.32
C GLY A 1166 -33.31 45.18 1.58
N THR A 1167 -32.03 45.48 1.81
CA THR A 1167 -31.21 45.35 3.03
C THR A 1167 -31.95 44.91 4.30
N TYR A 1168 -31.46 43.88 4.99
CA TYR A 1168 -30.98 43.99 6.38
C TYR A 1168 -30.30 42.72 6.94
N HIS A 1169 -29.14 42.97 7.56
CA HIS A 1169 -28.56 42.40 8.78
C HIS A 1169 -28.33 40.88 8.91
N THR A 1170 -27.07 40.48 8.67
CA THR A 1170 -26.40 39.43 9.45
C THR A 1170 -25.76 40.05 10.69
N ASN A 1171 -25.93 39.39 11.85
CA ASN A 1171 -25.28 39.71 13.11
C ASN A 1171 -23.81 39.27 13.07
N GLU A 1172 -22.96 40.06 12.44
CA GLU A 1172 -21.53 40.07 12.73
C GLU A 1172 -21.26 41.24 13.69
N ALA A 1173 -20.54 40.96 14.77
CA ALA A 1173 -20.19 41.93 15.78
C ALA A 1173 -19.39 43.08 15.14
N LYS A 1174 -20.01 44.26 15.08
CA LYS A 1174 -19.36 45.51 14.73
C LYS A 1174 -18.38 45.91 15.83
N GLY A 1175 -17.11 45.92 15.47
CA GLY A 1175 -16.06 46.53 16.28
C GLY A 1175 -14.76 46.67 15.50
N ALA A 1176 -14.75 47.45 14.41
CA ALA A 1176 -13.58 48.19 13.90
C ALA A 1176 -13.84 48.89 12.55
N ASP A 1177 -14.87 49.74 12.45
CA ASP A 1177 -15.03 50.64 11.28
C ASP A 1177 -14.47 52.05 11.55
N SER A 1178 -13.56 52.19 12.52
CA SER A 1178 -12.90 53.48 12.80
C SER A 1178 -11.49 53.29 13.38
N ALA A 1179 -10.63 52.58 12.64
CA ALA A 1179 -9.19 52.54 12.88
C ALA A 1179 -8.45 52.68 11.53
N GLU A 1180 -7.54 53.65 11.42
CA GLU A 1180 -6.85 54.01 10.17
C GLU A 1180 -5.70 53.06 9.77
N SER A 1181 -5.42 51.98 10.51
CA SER A 1181 -4.48 50.92 10.09
C SER A 1181 -4.67 49.58 10.82
N ALA A 1182 -4.17 48.49 10.22
CA ALA A 1182 -4.22 47.13 10.74
C ALA A 1182 -3.48 46.92 12.08
N ASP A 1183 -2.55 47.82 12.42
CA ASP A 1183 -1.75 47.73 13.65
C ASP A 1183 -2.48 48.29 14.89
N ALA A 1184 -3.57 49.04 14.71
CA ALA A 1184 -4.35 49.61 15.82
C ALA A 1184 -5.49 48.68 16.33
N ALA A 1185 -5.85 47.63 15.57
CA ALA A 1185 -6.87 46.66 15.97
C ALA A 1185 -6.34 45.54 16.87
N ILE A 1186 -5.02 45.34 16.92
CA ILE A 1186 -4.37 44.19 17.59
C ILE A 1186 -3.94 44.51 19.03
N MET A 1187 -3.86 45.78 19.43
CA MET A 1187 -3.40 46.17 20.78
C MET A 1187 -4.46 46.15 21.88
N ASN A 1188 -5.73 45.86 21.58
CA ASN A 1188 -6.78 45.70 22.58
C ASN A 1188 -7.30 44.28 22.57
N ASN A 1189 -6.63 43.38 23.28
CA ASN A 1189 -7.25 42.45 24.24
C ASN A 1189 -6.26 41.35 24.63
N ASP A 1190 -5.62 41.53 25.78
CA ASP A 1190 -5.23 40.44 26.67
C ASP A 1190 -5.38 40.95 28.12
N PRO A 1191 -5.33 40.10 29.15
CA PRO A 1191 -6.50 39.63 29.88
C PRO A 1191 -6.45 40.05 31.36
N ASN A 1192 -7.56 40.43 31.99
CA ASN A 1192 -7.71 40.31 33.44
C ASN A 1192 -9.12 40.68 33.92
N PHE A 1193 -9.60 39.89 34.91
CA PHE A 1193 -10.74 40.16 35.81
C PHE A 1193 -12.13 40.14 35.18
N THR A 1194 -13.21 39.56 35.73
CA THR A 1194 -13.55 38.68 36.87
C THR A 1194 -15.08 38.52 36.78
N GLU A 1195 -15.62 37.41 37.29
CA GLU A 1195 -16.90 37.28 38.05
C GLU A 1195 -18.10 38.16 37.62
N THR A 1196 -19.34 37.69 37.41
CA THR A 1196 -20.13 36.62 38.04
C THR A 1196 -21.58 36.76 37.54
N ILE A 1197 -22.39 35.70 37.70
CA ILE A 1197 -23.87 35.68 37.88
C ILE A 1197 -24.72 35.99 36.64
N ASP A 1198 -25.83 35.32 36.32
CA ASP A 1198 -26.50 34.07 36.70
C ASP A 1198 -27.75 33.97 35.80
N GLU A 1199 -28.42 32.83 35.83
CA GLU A 1199 -29.83 32.60 35.48
C GLU A 1199 -30.23 32.19 34.05
N SER A 1200 -30.25 30.87 33.89
CA SER A 1200 -31.49 30.08 33.69
C SER A 1200 -32.09 29.94 32.28
N LYS A 1201 -31.97 28.73 31.70
CA LYS A 1201 -33.06 27.72 31.58
C LYS A 1201 -32.70 26.60 30.59
N LYS A 1202 -32.05 25.57 31.14
CA LYS A 1202 -32.52 24.18 31.25
C LYS A 1202 -33.62 23.64 30.30
N GLU A 1203 -33.32 22.44 29.77
CA GLU A 1203 -34.18 21.24 29.48
C GLU A 1203 -34.71 21.08 28.05
N TRP A 1204 -34.74 19.91 27.38
CA TRP A 1204 -34.05 18.61 27.35
C TRP A 1204 -34.51 17.92 26.03
N LEU A 1205 -33.64 17.06 25.47
CA LEU A 1205 -33.88 15.84 24.64
C LEU A 1205 -35.11 15.74 23.71
N ILE A 1206 -34.85 15.42 22.43
CA ILE A 1206 -34.88 14.03 21.90
C ILE A 1206 -33.63 13.83 21.04
#